data_AF-A0AAN6SHN5-F1
#
_entry.id   AF-A0AAN6SHN5-F1
#
_cell.length_a   1.000
_cell.length_b   1.000
_cell.length_c   1.000
_cell.angle_alpha   90.00
_cell.angle_beta   90.00
_cell.angle_gamma   90.00
#
_symmetry.space_group_name_H-M   'P 1'
#
loop_
_entity.id
_entity.type
_entity.pdbx_description
1 polymer ?
#
loop_
_entity_poly.entity_id
_entity_poly.type
_entity_poly.pdbx_seq_one_letter_code
_entity_poly.pdbx_strand_id
1 'polypeptide(L)'
;MVTPLQVFHRSARAISAREFEDALQAICLPRFPPAFSPMHRQICCAISGGVDSMALAFLFNRLKQETNPRQATGSPLEHFRISDNILSKVRAVIVDHGLREGSDEEARKVAHVIRTKFPDFVYPVIESINWRSELGPGVDPKTHPNIESLARKLRYVALSSACRTYNAVSMFTAHHEDDEYETILMRMISGRGYRGLQGIPAAADIPECYDIHNVYQSGYLDDQESAHPYWTRMPAGRRMKRYLRSSLRDQLDPQMLQYEMAYGMRSDGSQYFNEYQRTHRKGGDVPPVPEVEAEDGGVMIYRPLLGFSKDRLIATCEENDIPWFEDHTNADPTFTPRNAIRYLVKHHNLPAALQKPAILQLGARCRARVAAEEAEAGRVLERLHVHDLATTAGTVEAEMPKFKLPGGPRLSRRSAVWRKRRLIHYRTIAAIIVRRLISVVTPNHTALPTLAELGYSVSLLFPGLRLPEEKENPTLQGKPKGYLIAGVHMEPLIQPNGSVRWRLSRAPYETKTPVPDLRNSEIPLRTRLLKEPSEWPIEGWKKWKLWDGRYWVRLRHRSPCPVRIAPFEAVYQKDFREGLLLGEKVKKKELLTNMLKFYAPGRIRYTLPAVYADADFLSIINSNESYWPPPPEHMRRAAAGIAEDDHDTPIPETVTTEQLQESLTKGQILDLLSFYEKWEESQYNTSNPSHQRNPSKLLALPTLGLSLPGAYDWVQCEVRYRKMDGDLLRRGTTWQRTKFWRTRDRGFRLRRRESLLERREYLGLRKKREEEVPVTIADTFGNE
;
A
#
# COMPACT_ATOMS: atom_id res chain seq x y z
N MET A 1 57.25 0.74 -25.56
CA MET A 1 56.65 -0.37 -24.78
C MET A 1 57.04 -0.20 -23.33
N VAL A 2 56.18 0.45 -22.54
CA VAL A 2 56.32 0.54 -21.07
C VAL A 2 54.92 0.29 -20.55
N THR A 3 54.68 -0.93 -20.09
CA THR A 3 53.47 -1.34 -19.38
C THR A 3 53.43 -0.65 -18.02
N PRO A 4 52.38 0.10 -17.67
CA PRO A 4 52.25 0.62 -16.33
C PRO A 4 51.92 -0.53 -15.38
N LEU A 5 52.85 -0.81 -14.47
CA LEU A 5 52.69 -1.71 -13.33
C LEU A 5 51.43 -1.31 -12.53
N GLN A 6 50.36 -2.09 -12.67
CA GLN A 6 49.29 -2.13 -11.69
C GLN A 6 49.90 -2.57 -10.36
N VAL A 7 49.96 -1.65 -9.41
CA VAL A 7 50.31 -1.96 -8.02
C VAL A 7 49.14 -2.74 -7.43
N PHE A 8 49.19 -4.06 -7.56
CA PHE A 8 48.29 -4.97 -6.86
C PHE A 8 48.55 -4.82 -5.36
N HIS A 9 47.62 -4.18 -4.64
CA HIS A 9 47.50 -4.39 -3.21
C HIS A 9 47.34 -5.90 -2.96
N ARG A 10 48.04 -6.43 -1.94
CA ARG A 10 47.98 -7.82 -1.44
C ARG A 10 46.67 -8.52 -1.87
N SER A 11 46.78 -9.54 -2.72
CA SER A 11 45.68 -10.26 -3.38
C SER A 11 44.42 -10.31 -2.50
N ALA A 12 43.43 -9.51 -2.87
CA ALA A 12 42.15 -9.49 -2.16
C ALA A 12 41.57 -10.90 -2.21
N ARG A 13 41.24 -11.47 -1.06
CA ARG A 13 40.70 -12.83 -0.99
C ARG A 13 39.25 -12.85 -1.49
N ALA A 14 38.88 -13.82 -2.32
CA ALA A 14 37.49 -14.06 -2.69
C ALA A 14 36.56 -14.16 -1.47
N ILE A 15 35.29 -13.84 -1.69
CA ILE A 15 34.24 -13.91 -0.68
C ILE A 15 33.79 -15.35 -0.53
N SER A 16 33.87 -15.88 0.69
CA SER A 16 33.37 -17.21 1.00
C SER A 16 31.85 -17.22 1.10
N ALA A 17 31.20 -18.36 0.83
CA ALA A 17 29.74 -18.44 0.92
C ALA A 17 29.25 -18.17 2.36
N ARG A 18 30.02 -18.60 3.37
CA ARG A 18 29.70 -18.34 4.79
C ARG A 18 29.74 -16.84 5.15
N GLU A 19 30.74 -16.09 4.68
CA GLU A 19 30.76 -14.63 4.88
C GLU A 19 29.53 -13.96 4.22
N PHE A 20 29.14 -14.43 3.05
CA PHE A 20 27.96 -13.93 2.36
C PHE A 20 26.66 -14.33 3.07
N GLU A 21 26.60 -15.53 3.66
CA GLU A 21 25.49 -16.00 4.48
C GLU A 21 25.31 -15.10 5.71
N ASP A 22 26.39 -14.84 6.45
CA ASP A 22 26.39 -13.96 7.62
C ASP A 22 25.91 -12.54 7.24
N ALA A 23 26.36 -12.03 6.09
CA ALA A 23 25.93 -10.74 5.56
C ALA A 23 24.42 -10.72 5.23
N LEU A 24 23.90 -11.79 4.60
CA LEU A 24 22.47 -11.91 4.32
C LEU A 24 21.64 -12.01 5.60
N GLN A 25 22.04 -12.83 6.57
CA GLN A 25 21.32 -12.99 7.83
C GLN A 25 21.27 -11.68 8.64
N ALA A 26 22.35 -10.89 8.61
CA ALA A 26 22.41 -9.59 9.27
C ALA A 26 21.45 -8.55 8.65
N ILE A 27 21.18 -8.66 7.34
CA ILE A 27 20.40 -7.67 6.58
C ILE A 27 18.93 -8.08 6.44
N CYS A 28 18.68 -9.38 6.27
CA CYS A 28 17.36 -9.97 6.06
C CYS A 28 16.72 -10.43 7.38
N LEU A 29 16.79 -9.61 8.44
CA LEU A 29 16.24 -9.97 9.74
C LEU A 29 14.74 -10.28 9.63
N PRO A 30 14.25 -11.41 10.18
CA PRO A 30 12.83 -11.70 10.20
C PRO A 30 12.10 -10.65 11.04
N ARG A 31 10.98 -10.13 10.51
CA ARG A 31 10.11 -9.19 11.25
C ARG A 31 9.38 -9.91 12.38
N PHE A 32 9.11 -11.20 12.19
CA PHE A 32 8.58 -12.12 13.19
C PHE A 32 9.54 -13.31 13.37
N PRO A 33 10.66 -13.12 14.11
CA PRO A 33 11.64 -14.18 14.34
C PRO A 33 11.05 -15.53 14.81
N PRO A 34 10.00 -15.57 15.65
CA PRO A 34 9.41 -16.84 16.08
C PRO A 34 8.33 -17.39 15.14
N ALA A 35 7.91 -16.65 14.09
CA ALA A 35 6.89 -17.12 13.16
C ALA A 35 7.50 -18.13 12.19
N PHE A 36 6.81 -19.24 11.98
CA PHE A 36 7.11 -20.22 10.95
C PHE A 36 6.10 -20.02 9.83
N SER A 37 6.52 -19.44 8.71
CA SER A 37 5.72 -19.43 7.49
C SER A 37 6.10 -20.64 6.64
N PRO A 38 5.15 -21.53 6.30
CA PRO A 38 5.40 -22.61 5.34
C PRO A 38 5.48 -22.05 3.90
N MET A 39 5.30 -20.74 3.68
CA MET A 39 5.34 -20.15 2.35
C MET A 39 6.78 -20.04 1.83
N HIS A 40 7.01 -20.80 0.77
CA HIS A 40 8.19 -20.75 -0.07
C HIS A 40 8.11 -19.55 -1.02
N ARG A 41 8.98 -18.55 -0.85
CA ARG A 41 8.96 -17.31 -1.65
C ARG A 41 10.11 -17.21 -2.63
N GLN A 42 9.80 -16.66 -3.80
CA GLN A 42 10.80 -16.35 -4.83
C GLN A 42 11.44 -15.00 -4.52
N ILE A 43 12.71 -14.85 -4.88
CA ILE A 43 13.43 -13.59 -4.82
C ILE A 43 13.90 -13.19 -6.21
N CYS A 44 14.08 -11.88 -6.40
CA CYS A 44 14.71 -11.34 -7.59
C CYS A 44 16.10 -10.80 -7.24
N CYS A 45 17.06 -10.96 -8.15
CA CYS A 45 18.37 -10.33 -8.11
C CYS A 45 18.51 -9.43 -9.33
N ALA A 46 18.86 -8.17 -9.12
CA ALA A 46 19.13 -7.22 -10.20
C ALA A 46 20.54 -7.50 -10.76
N ILE A 47 20.62 -8.01 -11.98
CA ILE A 47 21.88 -8.38 -12.63
C ILE A 47 22.13 -7.47 -13.84
N SER A 48 23.16 -6.63 -13.77
CA SER A 48 23.53 -5.72 -14.86
C SER A 48 24.56 -6.30 -15.82
N GLY A 49 25.29 -7.34 -15.44
CA GLY A 49 26.39 -7.91 -16.22
C GLY A 49 27.78 -7.46 -15.76
N GLY A 50 27.87 -6.34 -15.04
CA GLY A 50 29.08 -5.91 -14.35
C GLY A 50 29.54 -6.86 -13.24
N VAL A 51 30.82 -6.77 -12.90
CA VAL A 51 31.52 -7.64 -11.93
C VAL A 51 30.75 -7.79 -10.60
N ASP A 52 30.24 -6.68 -10.05
CA ASP A 52 29.54 -6.69 -8.77
C ASP A 52 28.27 -7.56 -8.81
N SER A 53 27.50 -7.42 -9.90
CA SER A 53 26.26 -8.16 -10.09
C SER A 53 26.51 -9.64 -10.42
N MET A 54 27.59 -9.95 -11.13
CA MET A 54 27.98 -11.33 -11.43
C MET A 54 28.52 -12.04 -10.19
N ALA A 55 29.28 -11.35 -9.34
CA ALA A 55 29.69 -11.84 -8.03
C ALA A 55 28.48 -12.12 -7.13
N LEU A 56 27.48 -11.22 -7.11
CA LEU A 56 26.22 -11.45 -6.38
C LEU A 56 25.50 -12.72 -6.88
N ALA A 57 25.39 -12.90 -8.20
CA ALA A 57 24.75 -14.08 -8.78
C ALA A 57 25.49 -15.37 -8.40
N PHE A 58 26.83 -15.35 -8.50
CA PHE A 58 27.67 -16.46 -8.12
C PHE A 58 27.51 -16.82 -6.63
N LEU A 59 27.53 -15.84 -5.74
CA LEU A 59 27.42 -16.07 -4.29
C LEU A 59 26.06 -16.68 -3.91
N PHE A 60 24.97 -16.23 -4.54
CA PHE A 60 23.65 -16.87 -4.36
C PHE A 60 23.60 -18.32 -4.87
N ASN A 61 24.25 -18.59 -6.01
CA ASN A 61 24.38 -19.94 -6.55
C ASN A 61 25.20 -20.83 -5.60
N ARG A 62 26.27 -20.30 -5.01
CA ARG A 62 27.15 -21.05 -4.10
C ARG A 62 26.54 -21.34 -2.73
N LEU A 63 25.79 -20.39 -2.16
CA LEU A 63 25.10 -20.59 -0.88
C LEU A 63 24.23 -21.84 -0.86
N LYS A 64 23.53 -22.11 -1.96
CA LYS A 64 22.61 -23.24 -2.06
C LYS A 64 23.35 -24.58 -2.12
N GLN A 65 24.57 -24.59 -2.67
CA GLN A 65 25.40 -25.78 -2.83
C GLN A 65 26.10 -26.19 -1.52
N GLU A 66 26.52 -25.24 -0.68
CA GLU A 66 27.22 -25.54 0.58
C GLU A 66 26.28 -26.02 1.70
N THR A 67 24.97 -25.74 1.61
CA THR A 67 23.94 -26.22 2.55
C THR A 67 23.60 -27.72 2.46
N ASN A 68 24.28 -28.55 1.65
CA ASN A 68 23.97 -29.99 1.60
C ASN A 68 25.15 -30.90 1.17
N PRO A 69 25.70 -31.71 2.09
CA PRO A 69 26.14 -33.06 1.67
C PRO A 69 25.64 -34.24 2.52
N ARG A 70 25.11 -34.09 3.76
CA ARG A 70 24.92 -35.26 4.66
C ARG A 70 23.67 -35.30 5.57
N GLN A 71 22.73 -34.36 5.46
CA GLN A 71 21.48 -34.39 6.25
C GLN A 71 20.26 -34.02 5.39
N ALA A 72 19.95 -34.85 4.41
CA ALA A 72 18.83 -34.64 3.49
C ALA A 72 17.68 -35.62 3.77
N THR A 73 16.74 -35.21 4.62
CA THR A 73 15.33 -35.62 4.49
C THR A 73 14.52 -34.35 4.23
N GLY A 74 14.81 -33.68 3.10
CA GLY A 74 14.19 -32.40 2.72
C GLY A 74 14.99 -31.65 1.64
N SER A 75 14.36 -30.69 0.99
CA SER A 75 14.98 -29.84 -0.05
C SER A 75 16.09 -28.95 0.53
N PRO A 76 17.23 -28.72 -0.16
CA PRO A 76 18.33 -27.83 0.27
C PRO A 76 17.89 -26.39 0.62
N LEU A 77 16.71 -25.99 0.16
CA LEU A 77 16.15 -24.64 0.28
C LEU A 77 15.33 -24.41 1.56
N GLU A 78 14.97 -25.46 2.29
CA GLU A 78 14.05 -25.37 3.44
C GLU A 78 14.66 -24.69 4.69
N HIS A 79 15.98 -24.50 4.71
CA HIS A 79 16.70 -23.96 5.88
C HIS A 79 17.03 -22.47 5.79
N PHE A 80 17.08 -21.88 4.59
CA PHE A 80 17.48 -20.48 4.42
C PHE A 80 16.27 -19.55 4.34
N ARG A 81 16.21 -18.58 5.26
CA ARG A 81 15.12 -17.60 5.34
C ARG A 81 15.58 -16.24 4.87
N ILE A 82 14.77 -15.63 4.01
CA ILE A 82 14.90 -14.21 3.67
C ILE A 82 13.73 -13.50 4.32
N SER A 83 14.03 -12.70 5.34
CA SER A 83 13.03 -12.17 6.27
C SER A 83 12.23 -13.31 6.92
N ASP A 84 10.90 -13.29 6.80
CA ASP A 84 10.00 -14.24 7.45
C ASP A 84 9.81 -15.55 6.66
N ASN A 85 10.34 -15.64 5.42
CA ASN A 85 9.95 -16.65 4.44
C ASN A 85 11.11 -17.53 3.98
N ILE A 86 10.81 -18.80 3.71
CA ILE A 86 11.76 -19.78 3.19
C ILE A 86 12.04 -19.45 1.71
N LEU A 87 13.31 -19.42 1.33
CA LEU A 87 13.71 -19.17 -0.06
C LEU A 87 13.30 -20.35 -0.94
N SER A 88 12.60 -20.10 -2.05
CA SER A 88 12.17 -21.16 -2.98
C SER A 88 12.90 -21.13 -4.31
N LYS A 89 13.01 -19.95 -4.92
CA LYS A 89 13.64 -19.76 -6.22
C LYS A 89 14.33 -18.41 -6.27
N VAL A 90 15.49 -18.36 -6.93
CA VAL A 90 16.21 -17.13 -7.24
C VAL A 90 16.02 -16.84 -8.72
N ARG A 91 15.68 -15.59 -9.05
CA ARG A 91 15.51 -15.16 -10.45
C ARG A 91 16.39 -13.96 -10.73
N ALA A 92 17.12 -14.01 -11.84
CA ALA A 92 17.87 -12.86 -12.32
C ALA A 92 16.96 -11.96 -13.15
N VAL A 93 16.97 -10.66 -12.85
CA VAL A 93 16.31 -9.63 -13.62
C VAL A 93 17.38 -8.71 -14.19
N ILE A 94 17.47 -8.69 -15.52
CA ILE A 94 18.40 -7.88 -16.29
C ILE A 94 17.59 -6.76 -16.93
N VAL A 95 18.07 -5.52 -16.83
CA VAL A 95 17.40 -4.37 -17.44
C VAL A 95 18.21 -3.89 -18.63
N ASP A 96 17.65 -4.02 -19.82
CA ASP A 96 18.18 -3.39 -21.03
C ASP A 96 17.70 -1.95 -21.09
N HIS A 97 18.65 -1.02 -20.98
CA HIS A 97 18.35 0.40 -20.93
C HIS A 97 18.26 1.05 -22.31
N GLY A 98 18.73 0.42 -23.38
CA GLY A 98 18.62 0.95 -24.76
C GLY A 98 19.26 2.33 -25.00
N LEU A 99 20.20 2.77 -24.14
CA LEU A 99 20.85 4.10 -24.27
C LEU A 99 22.10 4.07 -25.15
N ARG A 100 22.72 2.91 -25.31
CA ARG A 100 23.91 2.73 -26.15
C ARG A 100 23.72 1.55 -27.09
N GLU A 101 24.49 1.56 -28.15
CA GLU A 101 24.54 0.45 -29.09
C GLU A 101 25.09 -0.81 -28.40
N GLY A 102 24.48 -1.97 -28.66
CA GLY A 102 24.87 -3.26 -28.08
C GLY A 102 24.41 -3.52 -26.64
N SER A 103 23.59 -2.65 -26.03
CA SER A 103 23.05 -2.91 -24.67
C SER A 103 22.15 -4.15 -24.63
N ASP A 104 21.42 -4.40 -25.70
CA ASP A 104 20.54 -5.56 -25.86
C ASP A 104 21.34 -6.86 -26.06
N GLU A 105 22.41 -6.82 -26.85
CA GLU A 105 23.34 -7.94 -27.00
C GLU A 105 24.02 -8.30 -25.67
N GLU A 106 24.46 -7.31 -24.93
CA GLU A 106 25.05 -7.50 -23.60
C GLU A 106 24.04 -8.14 -22.64
N ALA A 107 22.80 -7.64 -22.58
CA ALA A 107 21.76 -8.24 -21.76
C ALA A 107 21.50 -9.71 -22.12
N ARG A 108 21.50 -10.05 -23.42
CA ARG A 108 21.36 -11.45 -23.89
C ARG A 108 22.58 -12.30 -23.52
N LYS A 109 23.80 -11.77 -23.63
CA LYS A 109 25.03 -12.47 -23.24
C LYS A 109 25.06 -12.73 -21.73
N VAL A 110 24.68 -11.75 -20.91
CA VAL A 110 24.54 -11.90 -19.45
C VAL A 110 23.51 -12.97 -19.11
N ALA A 111 22.33 -12.94 -19.74
CA ALA A 111 21.31 -13.98 -19.56
C ALA A 111 21.84 -15.37 -19.95
N HIS A 112 22.63 -15.47 -21.01
CA HIS A 112 23.27 -16.72 -21.41
C HIS A 112 24.24 -17.22 -20.34
N VAL A 113 25.12 -16.36 -19.82
CA VAL A 113 26.06 -16.70 -18.74
C VAL A 113 25.32 -17.19 -17.50
N ILE A 114 24.24 -16.51 -17.09
CA ILE A 114 23.46 -16.93 -15.92
C ILE A 114 22.86 -18.31 -16.14
N ARG A 115 22.29 -18.56 -17.32
CA ARG A 115 21.69 -19.85 -17.66
C ARG A 115 22.71 -20.99 -17.69
N THR A 116 23.95 -20.73 -18.11
CA THR A 116 24.98 -21.77 -18.24
C THR A 116 25.78 -22.00 -16.97
N LYS A 117 26.17 -20.93 -16.25
CA LYS A 117 27.04 -21.02 -15.07
C LYS A 117 26.27 -21.07 -13.74
N PHE A 118 25.02 -20.63 -13.68
CA PHE A 118 24.23 -20.57 -12.45
C PHE A 118 22.93 -21.38 -12.58
N PRO A 119 22.99 -22.72 -12.55
CA PRO A 119 21.82 -23.59 -12.77
C PRO A 119 20.71 -23.41 -11.71
N ASP A 120 21.04 -22.84 -10.55
CA ASP A 120 20.06 -22.57 -9.49
C ASP A 120 19.18 -21.34 -9.74
N PHE A 121 19.55 -20.50 -10.71
CA PHE A 121 18.71 -19.41 -11.16
C PHE A 121 17.60 -19.93 -12.07
N VAL A 122 16.37 -19.54 -11.77
CA VAL A 122 15.26 -19.69 -12.71
C VAL A 122 15.51 -18.78 -13.92
N TYR A 123 15.06 -19.24 -15.09
CA TYR A 123 15.20 -18.58 -16.39
C TYR A 123 15.34 -17.05 -16.27
N PRO A 124 16.50 -16.48 -16.63
CA PRO A 124 16.77 -15.05 -16.46
C PRO A 124 15.81 -14.23 -17.30
N VAL A 125 15.39 -13.08 -16.78
CA VAL A 125 14.40 -12.21 -17.41
C VAL A 125 15.09 -10.94 -17.85
N ILE A 126 14.86 -10.55 -19.09
CA ILE A 126 15.33 -9.29 -19.65
C ILE A 126 14.12 -8.37 -19.77
N GLU A 127 14.16 -7.25 -19.05
CA GLU A 127 13.17 -6.17 -19.12
C GLU A 127 13.78 -4.99 -19.89
N SER A 128 13.13 -4.52 -20.94
CA SER A 128 13.60 -3.36 -21.71
C SER A 128 12.89 -2.08 -21.28
N ILE A 129 13.63 -0.97 -21.24
CA ILE A 129 13.05 0.34 -20.92
C ILE A 129 12.30 0.90 -22.13
N ASN A 130 11.01 1.20 -21.95
CA ASN A 130 10.20 1.83 -22.99
C ASN A 130 10.27 3.36 -22.91
N TRP A 131 11.31 3.94 -23.49
CA TRP A 131 11.52 5.39 -23.53
C TRP A 131 10.38 6.16 -24.23
N ARG A 132 9.79 5.59 -25.28
CA ARG A 132 8.70 6.23 -26.05
C ARG A 132 7.46 6.48 -25.19
N SER A 133 7.18 5.58 -24.24
CA SER A 133 6.04 5.74 -23.34
C SER A 133 6.21 6.88 -22.33
N GLU A 134 7.45 7.25 -22.02
CA GLU A 134 7.77 8.23 -20.96
C GLU A 134 8.11 9.62 -21.52
N LEU A 135 8.83 9.70 -22.65
CA LEU A 135 9.23 10.96 -23.28
C LEU A 135 8.30 11.39 -24.42
N GLY A 136 7.40 10.50 -24.87
CA GLY A 136 6.56 10.72 -26.04
C GLY A 136 7.23 10.32 -27.36
N PRO A 137 6.48 10.34 -28.47
CA PRO A 137 7.02 9.98 -29.78
C PRO A 137 8.00 11.04 -30.29
N GLY A 138 9.15 10.61 -30.85
CA GLY A 138 10.10 11.48 -31.55
C GLY A 138 11.15 12.18 -30.69
N VAL A 139 11.15 11.98 -29.37
CA VAL A 139 12.17 12.53 -28.45
C VAL A 139 13.29 11.51 -28.24
N ASP A 140 14.52 11.89 -28.57
CA ASP A 140 15.70 11.07 -28.27
C ASP A 140 16.04 11.17 -26.77
N PRO A 141 16.04 10.05 -26.02
CA PRO A 141 16.43 10.02 -24.60
C PRO A 141 17.75 10.71 -24.29
N LYS A 142 18.73 10.61 -25.20
CA LYS A 142 20.09 11.15 -25.00
C LYS A 142 20.13 12.67 -24.85
N THR A 143 19.13 13.36 -25.39
CA THR A 143 19.04 14.83 -25.36
C THR A 143 18.39 15.36 -24.09
N HIS A 144 17.86 14.49 -23.22
CA HIS A 144 17.13 14.92 -22.04
C HIS A 144 18.06 15.33 -20.89
N PRO A 145 17.91 16.53 -20.28
CA PRO A 145 18.85 17.06 -19.29
C PRO A 145 18.92 16.23 -17.99
N ASN A 146 17.86 15.51 -17.64
CA ASN A 146 17.77 14.65 -16.45
C ASN A 146 17.77 13.15 -16.80
N ILE A 147 18.40 12.75 -17.91
CA ILE A 147 18.37 11.36 -18.39
C ILE A 147 18.80 10.35 -17.33
N GLU A 148 19.82 10.62 -16.50
CA GLU A 148 20.30 9.68 -15.48
C GLU A 148 19.24 9.40 -14.41
N SER A 149 18.61 10.46 -13.89
CA SER A 149 17.55 10.34 -12.89
C SER A 149 16.33 9.63 -13.48
N LEU A 150 16.01 9.90 -14.75
CA LEU A 150 14.93 9.21 -15.45
C LEU A 150 15.26 7.74 -15.71
N ALA A 151 16.46 7.42 -16.20
CA ALA A 151 16.94 6.06 -16.43
C ALA A 151 16.92 5.25 -15.13
N ARG A 152 17.33 5.87 -14.02
CA ARG A 152 17.26 5.26 -12.68
C ARG A 152 15.83 4.93 -12.28
N LYS A 153 14.89 5.85 -12.49
CA LYS A 153 13.45 5.65 -12.24
C LYS A 153 12.91 4.49 -13.06
N LEU A 154 13.14 4.53 -14.38
CA LEU A 154 12.65 3.49 -15.30
C LEU A 154 13.28 2.13 -15.03
N ARG A 155 14.55 2.09 -14.60
CA ARG A 155 15.19 0.85 -14.15
C ARG A 155 14.49 0.27 -12.91
N TYR A 156 14.18 1.08 -11.90
CA TYR A 156 13.43 0.57 -10.74
C TYR A 156 12.00 0.16 -11.10
N VAL A 157 11.34 0.89 -12.00
CA VAL A 157 10.02 0.50 -12.53
C VAL A 157 10.08 -0.86 -13.23
N ALA A 158 11.07 -1.10 -14.10
CA ALA A 158 11.29 -2.38 -14.77
C ALA A 158 11.57 -3.51 -13.76
N LEU A 159 12.53 -3.31 -12.84
CA LEU A 159 12.84 -4.26 -11.78
C LEU A 159 11.61 -4.59 -10.92
N SER A 160 10.82 -3.58 -10.59
CA SER A 160 9.60 -3.76 -9.78
C SER A 160 8.49 -4.48 -10.53
N SER A 161 8.37 -4.26 -11.83
CA SER A 161 7.40 -4.94 -12.69
C SER A 161 7.73 -6.42 -12.75
N ALA A 162 9.01 -6.77 -12.91
CA ALA A 162 9.46 -8.16 -12.80
C ALA A 162 9.15 -8.76 -11.42
N CYS A 163 9.47 -8.05 -10.31
CA CYS A 163 9.12 -8.52 -8.96
C CYS A 163 7.61 -8.81 -8.82
N ARG A 164 6.77 -7.90 -9.34
CA ARG A 164 5.31 -8.06 -9.31
C ARG A 164 4.85 -9.27 -10.13
N THR A 165 5.36 -9.43 -11.35
CA THR A 165 5.01 -10.54 -12.26
C THR A 165 5.36 -11.89 -11.64
N TYR A 166 6.46 -11.98 -10.90
CA TYR A 166 6.93 -13.22 -10.29
C TYR A 166 6.59 -13.36 -8.81
N ASN A 167 5.74 -12.47 -8.29
CA ASN A 167 5.34 -12.44 -6.88
C ASN A 167 6.52 -12.46 -5.90
N ALA A 168 7.62 -11.78 -6.28
CA ALA A 168 8.82 -11.64 -5.46
C ALA A 168 8.70 -10.38 -4.60
N VAL A 169 8.81 -10.57 -3.29
CA VAL A 169 8.69 -9.48 -2.29
C VAL A 169 10.08 -8.98 -1.86
N SER A 170 11.14 -9.66 -2.28
CA SER A 170 12.53 -9.30 -1.99
C SER A 170 13.32 -9.16 -3.28
N MET A 171 14.04 -8.04 -3.41
CA MET A 171 14.93 -7.72 -4.51
C MET A 171 16.35 -7.51 -3.97
N PHE A 172 17.34 -8.17 -4.56
CA PHE A 172 18.74 -8.02 -4.18
C PHE A 172 19.49 -7.19 -5.21
N THR A 173 20.32 -6.26 -4.74
CA THR A 173 21.18 -5.43 -5.61
C THR A 173 22.63 -5.50 -5.15
N ALA A 174 23.55 -5.42 -6.10
CA ALA A 174 24.98 -5.58 -5.87
C ALA A 174 25.70 -4.30 -5.40
N HIS A 175 25.01 -3.44 -4.62
CA HIS A 175 25.67 -2.27 -4.05
C HIS A 175 26.71 -2.71 -3.03
N HIS A 176 27.91 -2.14 -3.13
CA HIS A 176 29.08 -2.56 -2.37
C HIS A 176 29.71 -1.42 -1.56
N GLU A 177 30.83 -1.70 -0.87
CA GLU A 177 31.47 -0.74 0.04
C GLU A 177 31.95 0.55 -0.67
N ASP A 178 32.37 0.47 -1.93
CA ASP A 178 32.84 1.65 -2.66
C ASP A 178 31.65 2.54 -3.08
N ASP A 179 30.51 1.94 -3.44
CA ASP A 179 29.26 2.69 -3.67
C ASP A 179 28.84 3.49 -2.43
N GLU A 180 29.02 2.90 -1.26
CA GLU A 180 28.75 3.53 0.03
C GLU A 180 29.65 4.75 0.23
N TYR A 181 30.96 4.57 0.02
CA TYR A 181 31.96 5.63 0.10
C TYR A 181 31.65 6.79 -0.87
N GLU A 182 31.41 6.49 -2.15
CA GLU A 182 31.05 7.46 -3.18
C GLU A 182 29.80 8.25 -2.79
N THR A 183 28.79 7.54 -2.27
CA THR A 183 27.51 8.14 -1.87
C THR A 183 27.68 9.09 -0.68
N ILE A 184 28.47 8.71 0.33
CA ILE A 184 28.71 9.58 1.50
C ILE A 184 29.50 10.83 1.07
N LEU A 185 30.54 10.68 0.25
CA LEU A 185 31.34 11.81 -0.22
C LEU A 185 30.51 12.77 -1.07
N MET A 186 29.73 12.25 -2.02
CA MET A 186 28.81 13.05 -2.83
C MET A 186 27.82 13.83 -1.96
N ARG A 187 27.20 13.18 -0.96
CA ARG A 187 26.27 13.85 -0.04
C ARG A 187 26.96 14.89 0.85
N MET A 188 28.23 14.67 1.20
CA MET A 188 29.03 15.65 1.93
C MET A 188 29.31 16.88 1.09
N ILE A 189 29.70 16.71 -0.18
CA ILE A 189 29.88 17.81 -1.15
C ILE A 189 28.58 18.59 -1.34
N SER A 190 27.43 17.91 -1.37
CA SER A 190 26.11 18.55 -1.42
C SER A 190 25.65 19.19 -0.09
N GLY A 191 26.49 19.29 0.93
CA GLY A 191 26.17 19.96 2.20
C GLY A 191 25.17 19.22 3.10
N ARG A 192 25.00 17.90 2.94
CA ARG A 192 24.07 17.12 3.77
C ARG A 192 24.62 16.95 5.20
N GLY A 193 23.77 17.14 6.21
CA GLY A 193 24.10 16.88 7.61
C GLY A 193 24.16 15.38 7.96
N TYR A 194 24.45 15.06 9.23
CA TYR A 194 24.69 13.68 9.70
C TYR A 194 23.59 12.66 9.31
N ARG A 195 22.31 13.07 9.26
CA ARG A 195 21.20 12.19 8.82
C ARG A 195 21.25 11.87 7.32
N GLY A 196 21.81 12.74 6.49
CA GLY A 196 22.05 12.46 5.08
C GLY A 196 23.33 11.63 4.85
N LEU A 197 24.30 11.70 5.76
CA LEU A 197 25.58 11.01 5.66
C LEU A 197 25.55 9.55 6.17
N GLN A 198 24.38 8.94 6.33
CA GLN A 198 24.23 7.52 6.71
C GLN A 198 24.60 6.54 5.58
N GLY A 199 24.91 7.06 4.39
CA GLY A 199 25.13 6.30 3.17
C GLY A 199 23.88 5.59 2.65
N ILE A 200 24.08 4.44 2.04
CA ILE A 200 23.07 3.58 1.44
C ILE A 200 22.49 2.65 2.52
N PRO A 201 21.16 2.62 2.70
CA PRO A 201 20.53 1.69 3.65
C PRO A 201 20.68 0.24 3.17
N ALA A 202 21.01 -0.68 4.07
CA ALA A 202 21.16 -2.10 3.72
C ALA A 202 19.84 -2.76 3.30
N ALA A 203 18.72 -2.32 3.88
CA ALA A 203 17.36 -2.71 3.52
C ALA A 203 16.48 -1.46 3.43
N ALA A 204 15.65 -1.35 2.37
CA ALA A 204 14.69 -0.27 2.20
C ALA A 204 13.54 -0.68 1.26
N ASP A 205 12.39 0.00 1.35
CA ASP A 205 11.35 -0.10 0.31
C ASP A 205 11.97 0.28 -1.06
N ILE A 206 11.48 -0.34 -2.13
CA ILE A 206 11.91 -0.01 -3.50
C ILE A 206 11.65 1.48 -3.81
N PRO A 207 12.69 2.26 -4.18
CA PRO A 207 12.52 3.69 -4.44
C PRO A 207 11.82 3.91 -5.78
N GLU A 208 11.27 5.11 -5.97
CA GLU A 208 10.79 5.64 -7.26
C GLU A 208 9.58 4.89 -7.88
N CYS A 209 9.07 3.83 -7.23
CA CYS A 209 7.92 3.02 -7.65
C CYS A 209 6.64 3.30 -6.83
N TYR A 210 6.44 4.54 -6.40
CA TYR A 210 5.42 4.93 -5.42
C TYR A 210 3.98 4.62 -5.85
N ASP A 211 3.70 4.61 -7.16
CA ASP A 211 2.35 4.41 -7.72
C ASP A 211 2.08 2.97 -8.18
N ILE A 212 2.95 2.01 -7.85
CA ILE A 212 2.83 0.61 -8.27
C ILE A 212 2.33 -0.25 -7.10
N HIS A 213 1.09 -0.74 -7.22
CA HIS A 213 0.50 -1.68 -6.26
C HIS A 213 1.25 -3.01 -6.22
N ASN A 214 1.30 -3.67 -5.05
CA ASN A 214 2.14 -4.83 -4.70
C ASN A 214 3.65 -4.56 -4.65
N VAL A 215 4.08 -3.33 -4.95
CA VAL A 215 5.50 -2.98 -5.05
C VAL A 215 5.88 -2.00 -3.96
N TYR A 216 5.21 -0.86 -3.86
CA TYR A 216 5.54 0.14 -2.85
C TYR A 216 4.40 0.28 -1.84
N GLN A 217 4.63 -0.14 -0.59
CA GLN A 217 3.71 0.12 0.54
C GLN A 217 2.24 -0.29 0.26
N SER A 218 2.08 -1.37 -0.49
CA SER A 218 0.85 -1.76 -1.17
C SER A 218 0.74 -3.25 -1.49
N GLY A 219 1.71 -4.04 -1.03
CA GLY A 219 1.62 -5.49 -1.11
C GLY A 219 0.87 -6.03 0.10
N TYR A 220 0.25 -7.18 -0.08
CA TYR A 220 -0.24 -7.98 1.02
C TYR A 220 0.86 -8.98 1.38
N LEU A 221 1.40 -8.85 2.58
CA LEU A 221 2.44 -9.73 3.11
C LEU A 221 1.88 -10.70 4.14
N ASP A 222 0.57 -10.67 4.36
CA ASP A 222 -0.14 -11.55 5.29
C ASP A 222 -0.02 -13.02 4.85
N ASP A 223 1.02 -13.67 5.37
CA ASP A 223 1.29 -15.11 5.28
C ASP A 223 0.24 -15.95 6.03
N GLN A 224 -0.90 -15.36 6.40
CA GLN A 224 -1.96 -15.96 7.19
C GLN A 224 -3.31 -15.75 6.52
N GLU A 225 -3.52 -16.37 5.36
CA GLU A 225 -4.87 -16.59 4.82
C GLU A 225 -5.66 -17.54 5.76
N SER A 226 -6.32 -16.94 6.75
CA SER A 226 -7.50 -17.39 7.52
C SER A 226 -7.62 -18.84 8.03
N ALA A 227 -7.61 -18.96 9.36
CA ALA A 227 -8.73 -19.41 10.22
C ALA A 227 -8.21 -19.57 11.66
N HIS A 228 -6.93 -19.91 11.81
CA HIS A 228 -6.20 -19.98 13.09
C HIS A 228 -4.78 -19.41 13.00
N PRO A 229 -4.57 -18.09 13.16
CA PRO A 229 -3.26 -17.54 13.45
C PRO A 229 -3.02 -17.62 14.97
N TYR A 230 -3.07 -18.83 15.52
CA TYR A 230 -2.46 -19.07 16.82
C TYR A 230 -0.98 -19.31 16.58
N TRP A 231 -0.16 -18.75 17.44
CA TRP A 231 1.23 -19.12 17.59
C TRP A 231 1.33 -20.65 17.69
N THR A 232 1.70 -21.33 16.60
CA THR A 232 2.06 -22.74 16.64
C THR A 232 3.46 -22.85 17.23
N ARG A 233 3.57 -22.62 18.53
CA ARG A 233 4.44 -23.47 19.34
C ARG A 233 3.54 -24.55 19.89
N MET A 234 3.67 -25.76 19.39
CA MET A 234 3.22 -26.91 20.18
C MET A 234 3.78 -26.77 21.62
N PRO A 235 2.96 -26.89 22.68
CA PRO A 235 3.45 -26.82 24.03
C PRO A 235 4.04 -28.16 24.48
N ALA A 236 5.36 -28.22 24.63
CA ALA A 236 5.98 -29.16 25.57
C ALA A 236 5.53 -28.79 27.01
N GLY A 237 4.98 -29.76 27.71
CA GLY A 237 4.08 -29.57 28.85
C GLY A 237 4.70 -29.21 30.21
N ARG A 238 3.77 -28.93 31.14
CA ARG A 238 3.84 -28.82 32.62
C ARG A 238 4.75 -27.78 33.27
N ARG A 239 5.93 -27.43 32.73
CA ARG A 239 6.80 -26.40 33.37
C ARG A 239 6.29 -24.97 33.19
N MET A 240 5.77 -24.63 32.00
CA MET A 240 5.18 -23.31 31.71
C MET A 240 3.87 -23.06 32.47
N LYS A 241 3.06 -24.10 32.70
CA LYS A 241 1.84 -24.01 33.56
C LYS A 241 2.18 -23.66 35.02
N ARG A 242 3.36 -24.05 35.49
CA ARG A 242 3.85 -23.73 36.84
C ARG A 242 4.34 -22.27 36.91
N TYR A 243 4.95 -21.77 35.83
CA TYR A 243 5.40 -20.37 35.72
C TYR A 243 4.24 -19.37 35.59
N LEU A 244 3.24 -19.65 34.74
CA LEU A 244 2.05 -18.79 34.60
C LEU A 244 1.18 -18.76 35.86
N ARG A 245 1.06 -19.90 36.57
CA ARG A 245 0.36 -19.94 37.88
C ARG A 245 1.12 -19.23 38.98
N SER A 246 2.46 -19.19 38.92
CA SER A 246 3.29 -18.39 39.83
C SER A 246 3.11 -16.89 39.56
N SER A 247 3.19 -16.48 38.29
CA SER A 247 3.10 -15.08 37.87
C SER A 247 1.71 -14.46 38.05
N LEU A 248 0.63 -15.26 37.97
CA LEU A 248 -0.73 -14.81 38.24
C LEU A 248 -1.06 -14.78 39.74
N ARG A 249 -0.38 -15.59 40.55
CA ARG A 249 -0.51 -15.55 42.02
C ARG A 249 0.14 -14.31 42.64
N ASP A 250 1.22 -13.81 42.04
CA ASP A 250 1.93 -12.62 42.55
C ASP A 250 1.26 -11.28 42.20
N GLN A 251 0.13 -11.29 41.46
CA GLN A 251 -0.56 -10.07 40.99
C GLN A 251 -2.04 -9.96 41.41
N LEU A 252 -2.54 -10.89 42.22
CA LEU A 252 -3.90 -10.83 42.75
C LEU A 252 -3.86 -10.39 44.22
N ASP A 253 -4.54 -9.29 44.52
CA ASP A 253 -4.81 -8.85 45.89
C ASP A 253 -5.64 -9.94 46.61
N PRO A 254 -5.12 -10.59 47.67
CA PRO A 254 -5.82 -11.67 48.37
C PRO A 254 -7.18 -11.27 48.93
N GLN A 255 -7.38 -9.98 49.25
CA GLN A 255 -8.64 -9.48 49.79
C GLN A 255 -9.74 -9.41 48.72
N MET A 256 -9.39 -9.08 47.47
CA MET A 256 -10.34 -8.95 46.37
C MET A 256 -10.89 -10.32 45.93
N LEU A 257 -10.04 -11.35 45.91
CA LEU A 257 -10.45 -12.72 45.57
C LEU A 257 -11.32 -13.36 46.66
N GLN A 258 -11.05 -13.07 47.94
CA GLN A 258 -11.92 -13.50 49.04
C GLN A 258 -13.28 -12.82 49.00
N TYR A 259 -13.33 -11.54 48.61
CA TYR A 259 -14.59 -10.80 48.45
C TYR A 259 -15.47 -11.38 47.32
N GLU A 260 -14.86 -11.69 46.16
CA GLU A 260 -15.59 -12.28 45.03
C GLU A 260 -16.08 -13.71 45.31
N MET A 261 -15.30 -14.50 46.06
CA MET A 261 -15.69 -15.84 46.48
C MET A 261 -16.78 -15.84 47.56
N ALA A 262 -16.74 -14.90 48.50
CA ALA A 262 -17.75 -14.76 49.56
C ALA A 262 -19.12 -14.31 49.02
N TYR A 263 -19.15 -13.57 47.91
CA TYR A 263 -20.38 -13.07 47.28
C TYR A 263 -20.92 -13.92 46.12
N GLY A 264 -20.35 -15.10 45.86
CA GLY A 264 -20.93 -16.08 44.94
C GLY A 264 -21.06 -15.63 43.47
N MET A 265 -20.29 -14.62 43.03
CA MET A 265 -20.37 -14.12 41.66
C MET A 265 -19.73 -15.09 40.66
N ARG A 266 -20.53 -16.03 40.14
CA ARG A 266 -20.24 -16.76 38.91
C ARG A 266 -20.81 -15.99 37.72
N SER A 267 -20.03 -15.09 37.14
CA SER A 267 -20.37 -14.46 35.85
C SER A 267 -19.75 -15.25 34.70
N ASP A 268 -20.53 -16.10 34.04
CA ASP A 268 -20.21 -16.56 32.68
C ASP A 268 -20.10 -15.34 31.77
N GLY A 269 -19.00 -15.20 31.02
CA GLY A 269 -18.49 -13.97 30.40
C GLY A 269 -19.41 -13.24 29.40
N SER A 270 -20.68 -13.62 29.31
CA SER A 270 -21.78 -12.93 28.63
C SER A 270 -22.05 -11.51 29.15
N GLN A 271 -21.79 -11.22 30.43
CA GLN A 271 -21.95 -9.85 30.97
C GLN A 271 -20.93 -8.87 30.37
N TYR A 272 -19.69 -9.31 30.13
CA TYR A 272 -18.66 -8.51 29.46
C TYR A 272 -19.00 -8.22 27.99
N PHE A 273 -19.76 -9.11 27.32
CA PHE A 273 -20.19 -8.91 25.95
C PHE A 273 -21.33 -7.86 25.84
N ASN A 274 -22.22 -7.81 26.82
CA ASN A 274 -23.28 -6.79 26.89
C ASN A 274 -22.75 -5.43 27.37
N GLU A 275 -21.71 -5.42 28.21
CA GLU A 275 -21.01 -4.19 28.61
C GLU A 275 -20.14 -3.62 27.48
N TYR A 276 -19.64 -4.48 26.59
CA TYR A 276 -18.93 -4.11 25.36
C TYR A 276 -19.82 -3.32 24.37
N GLN A 277 -21.12 -3.64 24.27
CA GLN A 277 -22.07 -2.84 23.49
C GLN A 277 -22.39 -1.48 24.13
N ARG A 278 -22.24 -1.34 25.45
CA ARG A 278 -22.57 -0.11 26.20
C ARG A 278 -21.46 0.93 26.22
N THR A 279 -20.22 0.53 25.95
CA THR A 279 -19.03 1.40 26.03
C THR A 279 -18.53 1.91 24.67
N HIS A 280 -19.11 1.43 23.56
CA HIS A 280 -18.95 2.10 22.26
C HIS A 280 -19.79 3.38 22.25
N ARG A 281 -19.07 4.52 22.26
CA ARG A 281 -19.49 5.89 21.96
C ARG A 281 -21.01 6.06 21.77
N LYS A 282 -21.66 6.75 22.71
CA LYS A 282 -22.99 7.37 22.50
C LYS A 282 -22.94 8.34 21.31
N GLY A 283 -23.05 7.80 20.10
CA GLY A 283 -23.58 8.48 18.93
C GLY A 283 -24.93 7.82 18.65
N GLY A 284 -26.03 8.54 18.88
CA GLY A 284 -27.36 8.02 18.61
C GLY A 284 -27.50 7.55 17.16
N ASP A 285 -28.21 6.44 16.95
CA ASP A 285 -28.71 5.95 15.65
C ASP A 285 -27.71 5.75 14.48
N VAL A 286 -26.38 5.82 14.66
CA VAL A 286 -25.39 5.63 13.56
C VAL A 286 -24.94 4.17 13.41
N PRO A 287 -25.09 3.54 12.23
CA PRO A 287 -24.60 2.18 11.99
C PRO A 287 -23.06 2.05 12.06
N PRO A 288 -22.52 0.94 12.58
CA PRO A 288 -21.09 0.65 12.53
C PRO A 288 -20.64 0.38 11.08
N VAL A 289 -19.55 1.03 10.65
CA VAL A 289 -18.89 0.80 9.35
C VAL A 289 -17.67 -0.09 9.56
N PRO A 290 -17.44 -1.12 8.72
CA PRO A 290 -16.20 -1.87 8.76
C PRO A 290 -15.01 -0.98 8.40
N GLU A 291 -13.92 -1.06 9.16
CA GLU A 291 -12.69 -0.33 8.88
C GLU A 291 -12.12 -0.71 7.50
N VAL A 292 -11.51 0.26 6.82
CA VAL A 292 -10.80 0.01 5.57
C VAL A 292 -9.50 -0.73 5.90
N GLU A 293 -9.29 -1.89 5.26
CA GLU A 293 -8.10 -2.72 5.43
C GLU A 293 -6.83 -1.94 5.06
N ALA A 294 -5.78 -2.05 5.87
CA ALA A 294 -4.49 -1.42 5.59
C ALA A 294 -3.53 -2.44 4.99
N GLU A 295 -2.83 -2.04 3.92
CA GLU A 295 -1.75 -2.83 3.33
C GLU A 295 -0.57 -2.95 4.30
N ASP A 296 0.25 -4.00 4.18
CA ASP A 296 1.34 -4.30 5.13
C ASP A 296 2.67 -4.66 4.44
N GLY A 297 2.67 -4.74 3.11
CA GLY A 297 3.75 -5.26 2.29
C GLY A 297 4.20 -4.35 1.14
N GLY A 298 5.06 -4.92 0.31
CA GLY A 298 5.77 -4.25 -0.78
C GLY A 298 7.14 -4.90 -0.99
N VAL A 299 7.76 -4.61 -2.13
CA VAL A 299 9.09 -5.09 -2.49
C VAL A 299 10.15 -4.38 -1.67
N MET A 300 10.91 -5.18 -0.92
CA MET A 300 12.07 -4.73 -0.16
C MET A 300 13.34 -4.93 -0.97
N ILE A 301 14.18 -3.90 -1.06
CA ILE A 301 15.53 -4.00 -1.61
C ILE A 301 16.53 -4.32 -0.52
N TYR A 302 17.27 -5.41 -0.69
CA TYR A 302 18.39 -5.83 0.15
C TYR A 302 19.72 -5.64 -0.59
N ARG A 303 20.76 -5.27 0.18
CA ARG A 303 22.10 -4.95 -0.34
C ARG A 303 23.19 -5.69 0.45
N PRO A 304 23.34 -7.01 0.26
CA PRO A 304 24.26 -7.83 1.05
C PRO A 304 25.73 -7.49 0.84
N LEU A 305 26.08 -6.88 -0.29
CA LEU A 305 27.47 -6.61 -0.64
C LEU A 305 28.04 -5.32 -0.05
N LEU A 306 27.26 -4.52 0.68
CA LEU A 306 27.69 -3.21 1.22
C LEU A 306 28.93 -3.27 2.13
N GLY A 307 29.19 -4.43 2.76
CA GLY A 307 30.36 -4.64 3.61
C GLY A 307 31.61 -5.12 2.87
N PHE A 308 31.54 -5.35 1.56
CA PHE A 308 32.63 -5.91 0.77
C PHE A 308 33.18 -4.88 -0.23
N SER A 309 34.51 -4.79 -0.31
CA SER A 309 35.22 -3.94 -1.26
C SER A 309 35.11 -4.47 -2.68
N LYS A 310 35.20 -3.56 -3.67
CA LYS A 310 35.20 -3.94 -5.08
C LYS A 310 36.30 -4.96 -5.44
N ASP A 311 37.50 -4.81 -4.88
CA ASP A 311 38.63 -5.72 -5.14
C ASP A 311 38.32 -7.18 -4.75
N ARG A 312 37.53 -7.39 -3.68
CA ARG A 312 37.09 -8.73 -3.27
C ARG A 312 36.03 -9.31 -4.21
N LEU A 313 35.19 -8.47 -4.81
CA LEU A 313 34.21 -8.90 -5.81
C LEU A 313 34.92 -9.33 -7.09
N ILE A 314 35.91 -8.55 -7.54
CA ILE A 314 36.78 -8.91 -8.67
C ILE A 314 37.49 -10.24 -8.40
N ALA A 315 38.16 -10.37 -7.25
CA ALA A 315 38.83 -11.61 -6.89
C ALA A 315 37.86 -12.82 -6.83
N THR A 316 36.62 -12.62 -6.39
CA THR A 316 35.60 -13.68 -6.38
C THR A 316 35.25 -14.12 -7.80
N CYS A 317 35.13 -13.20 -8.75
CA CYS A 317 34.86 -13.53 -10.14
C CYS A 317 36.07 -14.18 -10.81
N GLU A 318 37.28 -13.65 -10.59
CA GLU A 318 38.53 -14.18 -11.16
C GLU A 318 38.85 -15.59 -10.65
N GLU A 319 38.81 -15.83 -9.33
CA GLU A 319 39.10 -17.14 -8.75
C GLU A 319 38.11 -18.25 -9.18
N ASN A 320 36.92 -17.87 -9.67
CA ASN A 320 35.86 -18.81 -10.06
C ASN A 320 35.51 -18.75 -11.55
N ASP A 321 36.38 -18.13 -12.38
CA ASP A 321 36.22 -18.00 -13.83
C ASP A 321 34.84 -17.47 -14.25
N ILE A 322 34.31 -16.48 -13.53
CA ILE A 322 33.01 -15.88 -13.83
C ILE A 322 33.23 -14.73 -14.80
N PRO A 323 32.69 -14.76 -16.03
CA PRO A 323 32.82 -13.65 -16.97
C PRO A 323 31.91 -12.49 -16.54
N TRP A 324 32.38 -11.26 -16.75
CA TRP A 324 31.60 -10.03 -16.58
C TRP A 324 31.81 -9.09 -17.77
N PHE A 325 30.93 -8.10 -17.88
CA PHE A 325 30.98 -7.06 -18.90
C PHE A 325 31.34 -5.73 -18.24
N GLU A 326 32.24 -4.96 -18.85
CA GLU A 326 32.59 -3.62 -18.39
C GLU A 326 32.06 -2.58 -19.37
N ASP A 327 31.20 -1.69 -18.87
CA ASP A 327 30.69 -0.59 -19.67
C ASP A 327 31.78 0.50 -19.84
N HIS A 328 32.11 0.83 -21.08
CA HIS A 328 33.11 1.84 -21.44
C HIS A 328 32.75 3.25 -20.95
N THR A 329 31.46 3.55 -20.74
CA THR A 329 31.00 4.84 -20.20
C THR A 329 31.41 5.05 -18.73
N ASN A 330 31.73 3.96 -18.00
CA ASN A 330 32.25 4.06 -16.63
C ASN A 330 33.65 4.69 -16.57
N ALA A 331 34.38 4.74 -17.69
CA ALA A 331 35.71 5.33 -17.76
C ALA A 331 35.71 6.85 -17.92
N ASP A 332 34.58 7.45 -18.35
CA ASP A 332 34.49 8.90 -18.57
C ASP A 332 34.19 9.64 -17.25
N PRO A 333 35.13 10.47 -16.75
CA PRO A 333 34.97 11.21 -15.49
C PRO A 333 33.94 12.34 -15.59
N THR A 334 33.60 12.81 -16.79
CA THR A 334 32.64 13.92 -17.00
C THR A 334 31.20 13.44 -17.04
N PHE A 335 30.98 12.13 -17.21
CA PHE A 335 29.66 11.57 -17.44
C PHE A 335 28.76 11.60 -16.20
N THR A 336 29.29 11.33 -15.01
CA THR A 336 28.53 11.43 -13.75
C THR A 336 29.39 11.98 -12.62
N PRO A 337 28.80 12.64 -11.59
CA PRO A 337 29.53 13.06 -10.39
C PRO A 337 30.18 11.87 -9.67
N ARG A 338 29.58 10.67 -9.81
CA ARG A 338 30.13 9.43 -9.26
C ARG A 338 31.40 9.00 -10.00
N ASN A 339 31.42 9.06 -11.34
CA ASN A 339 32.63 8.79 -12.13
C ASN A 339 33.73 9.81 -11.83
N ALA A 340 33.38 11.09 -11.64
CA ALA A 340 34.32 12.11 -11.21
C ALA A 340 34.95 11.75 -9.85
N ILE A 341 34.14 11.32 -8.86
CA ILE A 341 34.65 10.87 -7.56
C ILE A 341 35.58 9.65 -7.72
N ARG A 342 35.18 8.65 -8.52
CA ARG A 342 36.02 7.47 -8.80
C ARG A 342 37.36 7.86 -9.40
N TYR A 343 37.34 8.76 -10.38
CA TYR A 343 38.54 9.30 -11.02
C TYR A 343 39.42 10.03 -10.01
N LEU A 344 38.84 10.91 -9.19
CA LEU A 344 39.57 11.66 -8.17
C LEU A 344 40.30 10.75 -7.18
N VAL A 345 39.62 9.68 -6.72
CA VAL A 345 40.17 8.73 -5.76
C VAL A 345 41.28 7.87 -6.37
N LYS A 346 41.15 7.54 -7.66
CA LYS A 346 42.12 6.70 -8.38
C LYS A 346 43.38 7.47 -8.76
N HIS A 347 43.25 8.74 -9.15
CA HIS A 347 44.34 9.53 -9.74
C HIS A 347 44.95 10.55 -8.77
N HIS A 348 44.30 10.87 -7.66
CA HIS A 348 44.82 11.82 -6.68
C HIS A 348 44.88 11.22 -5.27
N ASN A 349 45.94 11.56 -4.53
CA ASN A 349 46.07 11.16 -3.14
C ASN A 349 45.27 12.11 -2.25
N LEU A 350 44.06 11.69 -1.87
CA LEU A 350 43.19 12.48 -1.01
C LEU A 350 43.74 12.51 0.43
N PRO A 351 43.54 13.63 1.18
CA PRO A 351 43.87 13.70 2.60
C PRO A 351 43.23 12.56 3.40
N ALA A 352 43.88 12.11 4.48
CA ALA A 352 43.43 10.98 5.29
C ALA A 352 41.95 11.06 5.73
N ALA A 353 41.42 12.27 5.97
CA ALA A 353 40.02 12.48 6.35
C ALA A 353 39.01 12.19 5.21
N LEU A 354 39.45 12.27 3.96
CA LEU A 354 38.65 12.01 2.76
C LEU A 354 38.89 10.62 2.19
N GLN A 355 39.81 9.83 2.75
CA GLN A 355 40.06 8.46 2.32
C GLN A 355 38.94 7.51 2.76
N LYS A 356 38.84 6.37 2.06
CA LYS A 356 37.80 5.35 2.23
C LYS A 356 37.54 4.96 3.70
N PRO A 357 38.54 4.61 4.53
CA PRO A 357 38.30 4.21 5.92
C PRO A 357 37.64 5.31 6.77
N ALA A 358 38.09 6.57 6.63
CA ALA A 358 37.59 7.69 7.43
C ALA A 358 36.14 8.04 7.06
N ILE A 359 35.82 8.04 5.77
CA ILE A 359 34.48 8.35 5.26
C ILE A 359 33.48 7.23 5.61
N LEU A 360 33.87 5.96 5.49
CA LEU A 360 33.02 4.84 5.92
C LEU A 360 32.78 4.84 7.44
N GLN A 361 33.82 5.14 8.25
CA GLN A 361 33.66 5.31 9.69
C GLN A 361 32.75 6.50 10.03
N LEU A 362 32.82 7.60 9.28
CA LEU A 362 31.87 8.70 9.42
C LEU A 362 30.44 8.24 9.12
N GLY A 363 30.23 7.51 8.02
CA GLY A 363 28.94 6.93 7.67
C GLY A 363 28.38 6.02 8.75
N ALA A 364 29.21 5.12 9.28
CA ALA A 364 28.86 4.22 10.37
C ALA A 364 28.48 4.97 11.66
N ARG A 365 29.25 6.00 12.07
CA ARG A 365 28.93 6.85 13.23
C ARG A 365 27.61 7.62 13.03
N CYS A 366 27.39 8.15 11.83
CA CYS A 366 26.15 8.82 11.47
C CYS A 366 24.95 7.87 11.55
N ARG A 367 25.06 6.67 10.97
CA ARG A 367 24.04 5.62 11.03
C ARG A 367 23.76 5.17 12.46
N ALA A 368 24.79 4.90 13.26
CA ALA A 368 24.64 4.52 14.66
C ALA A 368 23.93 5.60 15.48
N ARG A 369 24.28 6.88 15.24
CA ARG A 369 23.58 8.01 15.87
C ARG A 369 22.11 8.08 15.48
N VAL A 370 21.78 7.95 14.19
CA VAL A 370 20.38 7.98 13.75
C VAL A 370 19.61 6.78 14.29
N ALA A 371 20.20 5.58 14.27
CA ALA A 371 19.59 4.40 14.85
C ALA A 371 19.32 4.57 16.36
N ALA A 372 20.23 5.18 17.11
CA ALA A 372 20.03 5.51 18.52
C ALA A 372 18.89 6.52 18.73
N GLU A 373 18.81 7.55 17.89
CA GLU A 373 17.72 8.55 17.91
C GLU A 373 16.36 7.91 17.55
N GLU A 374 16.30 7.05 16.52
CA GLU A 374 15.08 6.32 16.15
C GLU A 374 14.67 5.30 17.23
N ALA A 375 15.63 4.60 17.85
CA ALA A 375 15.36 3.67 18.95
C ALA A 375 14.86 4.38 20.21
N GLU A 376 15.38 5.58 20.52
CA GLU A 376 14.87 6.40 21.61
C GLU A 376 13.49 6.96 21.30
N ALA A 377 13.24 7.42 20.07
CA ALA A 377 11.89 7.78 19.63
C ALA A 377 10.93 6.60 19.79
N GLY A 378 11.35 5.40 19.40
CA GLY A 378 10.59 4.15 19.60
C GLY A 378 10.26 3.85 21.07
N ARG A 379 11.15 4.17 22.02
CA ARG A 379 10.89 4.04 23.47
C ARG A 379 9.93 5.11 23.99
N VAL A 380 10.01 6.33 23.46
CA VAL A 380 9.08 7.42 23.85
C VAL A 380 7.68 7.18 23.26
N LEU A 381 7.60 6.57 22.08
CA LEU A 381 6.34 6.18 21.42
C LEU A 381 5.51 5.20 22.26
N GLU A 382 6.11 4.40 23.13
CA GLU A 382 5.36 3.53 24.07
C GLU A 382 4.48 4.33 25.06
N ARG A 383 4.73 5.64 25.20
CA ARG A 383 3.94 6.55 26.05
C ARG A 383 2.95 7.39 25.24
N LEU A 384 3.00 7.31 23.91
CA LEU A 384 2.00 7.92 23.03
C LEU A 384 0.70 7.15 23.22
N HIS A 385 -0.42 7.85 23.41
CA HIS A 385 -1.73 7.21 23.49
C HIS A 385 -2.53 7.57 22.24
N VAL A 386 -2.66 6.62 21.32
CA VAL A 386 -3.55 6.71 20.16
C VAL A 386 -4.94 6.28 20.61
N HIS A 387 -5.87 7.23 20.66
CA HIS A 387 -7.25 7.01 21.10
C HIS A 387 -8.13 6.45 20.00
N ASP A 388 -7.90 6.89 18.76
CA ASP A 388 -8.70 6.51 17.62
C ASP A 388 -7.87 6.56 16.34
N LEU A 389 -8.07 5.59 15.46
CA LEU A 389 -7.51 5.52 14.11
C LEU A 389 -8.64 5.10 13.18
N ALA A 390 -9.25 6.07 12.51
CA ALA A 390 -10.30 5.79 11.54
C ALA A 390 -9.69 5.75 10.13
N THR A 391 -9.41 4.54 9.62
CA THR A 391 -8.94 4.33 8.24
C THR A 391 -9.99 4.73 7.20
N THR A 392 -11.27 4.75 7.58
CA THR A 392 -12.40 5.18 6.74
C THR A 392 -12.27 6.64 6.27
N ALA A 393 -11.87 7.54 7.16
CA ALA A 393 -11.63 8.95 6.85
C ALA A 393 -10.15 9.34 6.81
N GLY A 394 -9.26 8.42 7.21
CA GLY A 394 -7.83 8.66 7.37
C GLY A 394 -7.57 9.69 8.47
N THR A 395 -8.12 9.46 9.66
CA THR A 395 -7.93 10.35 10.82
C THR A 395 -7.31 9.63 11.99
N VAL A 396 -6.46 10.32 12.74
CA VAL A 396 -5.79 9.82 13.94
C VAL A 396 -6.05 10.77 15.09
N GLU A 397 -6.51 10.26 16.23
CA GLU A 397 -6.57 11.01 17.47
C GLU A 397 -5.51 10.48 18.44
N ALA A 398 -4.56 11.33 18.82
CA ALA A 398 -3.47 10.93 19.70
C ALA A 398 -3.20 11.97 20.80
N GLU A 399 -2.90 11.49 22.01
CA GLU A 399 -2.34 12.29 23.09
C GLU A 399 -0.82 12.19 23.08
N MET A 400 -0.15 13.34 22.99
CA MET A 400 1.30 13.43 22.84
C MET A 400 2.04 13.01 24.12
N PRO A 401 3.17 12.29 24.01
CA PRO A 401 3.93 11.88 25.18
C PRO A 401 4.56 13.08 25.88
N LYS A 402 4.55 13.06 27.22
CA LYS A 402 5.24 14.08 28.02
C LYS A 402 6.74 13.78 28.11
N PHE A 403 7.56 14.75 27.75
CA PHE A 403 9.01 14.70 27.98
C PHE A 403 9.33 15.13 29.41
N LYS A 404 9.85 14.22 30.23
CA LYS A 404 10.44 14.58 31.52
C LYS A 404 11.89 15.01 31.29
N LEU A 405 12.13 16.31 31.19
CA LEU A 405 13.48 16.86 31.31
C LEU A 405 13.85 16.81 32.80
N PRO A 406 14.90 16.06 33.22
CA PRO A 406 15.31 16.07 34.62
C PRO A 406 15.72 17.48 35.04
N GLY A 407 15.23 17.92 36.19
CA GLY A 407 15.73 19.14 36.84
C GLY A 407 17.23 18.95 37.12
N GLY A 408 18.08 19.70 36.43
CA GLY A 408 19.53 19.59 36.61
C GLY A 408 19.95 20.21 37.95
N PRO A 409 20.91 19.61 38.68
CA PRO A 409 21.48 20.26 39.85
C PRO A 409 22.39 21.45 39.46
N ARG A 410 22.26 22.54 40.22
CA ARG A 410 23.04 23.80 40.27
C ARG A 410 23.30 24.58 38.95
N LEU A 411 23.16 25.90 39.08
CA LEU A 411 23.45 26.93 38.07
C LEU A 411 24.97 27.01 37.75
N SER A 412 25.50 26.09 36.95
CA SER A 412 26.87 26.21 36.39
C SER A 412 26.86 26.41 34.87
N ARG A 413 27.90 27.06 34.31
CA ARG A 413 28.04 27.25 32.85
C ARG A 413 28.06 25.91 32.10
N ARG A 414 28.71 24.88 32.66
CA ARG A 414 28.68 23.51 32.13
C ARG A 414 27.25 22.95 32.13
N SER A 415 26.50 23.11 33.23
CA SER A 415 25.10 22.65 33.31
C SER A 415 24.20 23.29 32.24
N ALA A 416 24.46 24.55 31.86
CA ALA A 416 23.68 25.27 30.85
C ALA A 416 23.91 24.68 29.44
N VAL A 417 25.16 24.39 29.09
CA VAL A 417 25.51 23.73 27.81
C VAL A 417 24.89 22.33 27.73
N TRP A 418 24.96 21.55 28.81
CA TRP A 418 24.33 20.22 28.89
C TRP A 418 22.81 20.29 28.74
N ARG A 419 22.15 21.24 29.43
CA ARG A 419 20.71 21.49 29.30
C ARG A 419 20.32 21.86 27.86
N LYS A 420 21.09 22.74 27.20
CA LYS A 420 20.85 23.13 25.80
C LYS A 420 21.00 21.95 24.85
N ARG A 421 22.07 21.14 24.98
CA ARG A 421 22.27 19.93 24.16
C ARG A 421 21.14 18.92 24.33
N ARG A 422 20.71 18.69 25.57
CA ARG A 422 19.61 17.76 25.88
C ARG A 422 18.27 18.24 25.33
N LEU A 423 18.01 19.55 25.39
CA LEU A 423 16.82 20.14 24.79
C LEU A 423 16.80 19.90 23.27
N ILE A 424 17.90 20.19 22.58
CA ILE A 424 18.03 19.96 21.13
C ILE A 424 17.83 18.47 20.80
N HIS A 425 18.44 17.58 21.57
CA HIS A 425 18.27 16.13 21.41
C HIS A 425 16.80 15.71 21.49
N TYR A 426 16.09 16.07 22.56
CA TYR A 426 14.68 15.71 22.69
C TYR A 426 13.78 16.40 21.66
N ARG A 427 14.13 17.61 21.19
CA ARG A 427 13.42 18.22 20.06
C ARG A 427 13.57 17.39 18.80
N THR A 428 14.75 16.83 18.53
CA THR A 428 14.96 15.89 17.42
C THR A 428 14.12 14.63 17.61
N ILE A 429 14.11 14.04 18.81
CA ILE A 429 13.27 12.86 19.12
C ILE A 429 11.79 13.16 18.90
N ALA A 430 11.30 14.31 19.40
CA ALA A 430 9.94 14.77 19.19
C ALA A 430 9.62 14.97 17.70
N ALA A 431 10.53 15.55 16.92
CA ALA A 431 10.36 15.72 15.48
C ALA A 431 10.23 14.37 14.75
N ILE A 432 10.98 13.34 15.14
CA ILE A 432 10.84 11.98 14.58
C ILE A 432 9.43 11.44 14.84
N ILE A 433 8.92 11.58 16.06
CA ILE A 433 7.57 11.13 16.46
C ILE A 433 6.51 11.86 15.63
N VAL A 434 6.62 13.18 15.51
CA VAL A 434 5.69 14.00 14.72
C VAL A 434 5.71 13.60 13.25
N ARG A 435 6.90 13.37 12.67
CA ARG A 435 7.04 12.92 11.29
C ARG A 435 6.36 11.57 11.06
N ARG A 436 6.52 10.62 11.99
CA ARG A 436 5.86 9.30 11.93
C ARG A 436 4.34 9.44 12.03
N LEU A 437 3.82 10.29 12.91
CA LEU A 437 2.39 10.57 13.02
C LEU A 437 1.82 11.18 11.73
N ILE A 438 2.50 12.18 11.16
CA ILE A 438 2.12 12.79 9.87
C ILE A 438 2.08 11.72 8.76
N SER A 439 3.04 10.78 8.76
CA SER A 439 3.14 9.74 7.72
C SER A 439 1.92 8.80 7.63
N VAL A 440 1.09 8.74 8.67
CA VAL A 440 -0.14 7.93 8.70
C VAL A 440 -1.26 8.56 7.86
N VAL A 441 -1.34 9.89 7.85
CA VAL A 441 -2.49 10.65 7.31
C VAL A 441 -2.11 11.49 6.09
N THR A 442 -0.82 11.74 5.85
CA THR A 442 -0.39 12.61 4.77
C THR A 442 -0.81 12.10 3.38
N PRO A 443 -1.30 12.99 2.49
CA PRO A 443 -1.42 12.69 1.08
C PRO A 443 -0.04 12.66 0.39
N ASN A 444 0.93 13.43 0.89
CA ASN A 444 2.26 13.60 0.31
C ASN A 444 3.26 12.63 0.97
N HIS A 445 3.08 11.34 0.73
CA HIS A 445 3.93 10.30 1.32
C HIS A 445 5.35 10.23 0.72
N THR A 446 5.56 10.80 -0.46
CA THR A 446 6.87 10.84 -1.15
C THR A 446 7.80 11.94 -0.63
N ALA A 447 7.24 13.01 -0.04
CA ALA A 447 7.97 14.18 0.42
C ALA A 447 7.54 14.56 1.85
N LEU A 448 7.87 13.71 2.82
CA LEU A 448 7.67 14.00 4.24
C LEU A 448 8.54 15.19 4.69
N PRO A 449 8.05 16.03 5.62
CA PRO A 449 8.78 17.18 6.10
C PRO A 449 10.09 16.77 6.76
N THR A 450 11.13 17.60 6.57
CA THR A 450 12.41 17.37 7.22
C THR A 450 12.28 17.63 8.73
N LEU A 451 13.16 17.03 9.54
CA LEU A 451 13.09 17.23 11.00
C LEU A 451 13.33 18.70 11.41
N ALA A 452 14.02 19.47 10.57
CA ALA A 452 14.24 20.90 10.78
C ALA A 452 12.95 21.71 10.59
N GLU A 453 12.16 21.41 9.56
CA GLU A 453 10.86 22.03 9.29
C GLU A 453 9.84 21.79 10.41
N LEU A 454 9.99 20.67 11.14
CA LEU A 454 9.10 20.31 12.25
C LEU A 454 9.35 21.09 13.54
N GLY A 455 10.31 22.03 13.57
CA GLY A 455 10.65 22.81 14.76
C GLY A 455 9.45 23.51 15.42
N TYR A 456 8.62 24.18 14.62
CA TYR A 456 7.39 24.84 15.10
C TYR A 456 6.38 23.83 15.65
N SER A 457 6.13 22.75 14.90
CA SER A 457 5.26 21.64 15.34
C SER A 457 5.70 21.06 16.67
N VAL A 458 7.01 20.87 16.87
CA VAL A 458 7.56 20.38 18.14
C VAL A 458 7.30 21.37 19.28
N SER A 459 7.51 22.67 19.06
CA SER A 459 7.29 23.70 20.08
C SER A 459 5.81 23.86 20.47
N LEU A 460 4.89 23.58 19.55
CA LEU A 460 3.46 23.59 19.79
C LEU A 460 2.97 22.32 20.50
N LEU A 461 3.34 21.15 19.99
CA LEU A 461 2.91 19.84 20.51
C LEU A 461 3.58 19.49 21.85
N PHE A 462 4.78 19.99 22.09
CA PHE A 462 5.57 19.72 23.29
C PHE A 462 6.04 21.01 23.96
N PRO A 463 5.18 21.69 24.74
CA PRO A 463 5.53 22.96 25.40
C PRO A 463 6.78 22.89 26.28
N GLY A 464 7.06 21.74 26.90
CA GLY A 464 8.27 21.50 27.69
C GLY A 464 9.58 21.49 26.89
N LEU A 465 9.52 21.43 25.55
CA LEU A 465 10.67 21.42 24.65
C LEU A 465 10.90 22.75 23.92
N ARG A 466 10.20 23.82 24.31
CA ARG A 466 10.38 25.16 23.72
C ARG A 466 11.77 25.71 23.98
N LEU A 467 12.34 26.37 22.98
CA LEU A 467 13.58 27.12 23.14
C LEU A 467 13.36 28.34 24.06
N PRO A 468 14.39 28.84 24.75
CA PRO A 468 14.25 30.02 25.61
C PRO A 468 13.62 31.22 24.89
N GLU A 469 14.06 31.49 23.66
CA GLU A 469 13.56 32.56 22.78
C GLU A 469 12.07 32.36 22.40
N GLU A 470 11.61 31.12 22.32
CA GLU A 470 10.22 30.79 21.96
C GLU A 470 9.26 30.88 23.16
N LYS A 471 9.78 30.96 24.39
CA LYS A 471 8.94 31.01 25.59
C LYS A 471 8.14 32.29 25.68
N GLU A 472 8.65 33.39 25.14
CA GLU A 472 8.02 34.71 25.13
C GLU A 472 7.06 34.91 23.96
N ASN A 473 6.96 33.94 23.04
CA ASN A 473 6.11 34.07 21.86
C ASN A 473 4.62 33.94 22.24
N PRO A 474 3.79 34.98 22.02
CA PRO A 474 2.38 34.99 22.42
C PRO A 474 1.55 33.90 21.71
N THR A 475 1.92 33.52 20.48
CA THR A 475 1.22 32.46 19.73
C THR A 475 1.40 31.07 20.36
N LEU A 476 2.53 30.84 21.02
CA LEU A 476 2.84 29.59 21.71
C LEU A 476 2.33 29.59 23.16
N GLN A 477 2.21 30.74 23.81
CA GLN A 477 1.70 30.84 25.19
C GLN A 477 0.19 30.65 25.32
N GLY A 478 -0.58 30.97 24.27
CA GLY A 478 -2.04 30.85 24.26
C GLY A 478 -2.57 29.41 24.23
N LYS A 479 -3.91 29.27 24.21
CA LYS A 479 -4.57 27.98 23.96
C LYS A 479 -4.07 27.40 22.62
N PRO A 480 -3.79 26.08 22.55
CA PRO A 480 -3.28 25.48 21.32
C PRO A 480 -4.27 25.74 20.18
N LYS A 481 -3.75 26.18 19.04
CA LYS A 481 -4.51 26.44 17.82
C LYS A 481 -4.19 25.37 16.78
N GLY A 482 -5.17 25.07 15.94
CA GLY A 482 -4.97 24.16 14.82
C GLY A 482 -4.04 24.75 13.76
N TYR A 483 -3.31 23.88 13.05
CA TYR A 483 -2.38 24.30 12.00
C TYR A 483 -2.26 23.25 10.91
N LEU A 484 -1.75 23.66 9.75
CA LEU A 484 -1.54 22.82 8.57
C LEU A 484 -0.05 22.49 8.42
N ILE A 485 0.28 21.23 8.16
CA ILE A 485 1.64 20.84 7.80
C ILE A 485 1.61 19.61 6.87
N ALA A 486 2.37 19.67 5.77
CA ALA A 486 2.49 18.56 4.81
C ALA A 486 1.14 17.96 4.34
N GLY A 487 0.13 18.82 4.12
CA GLY A 487 -1.22 18.37 3.73
C GLY A 487 -2.03 17.72 4.86
N VAL A 488 -1.60 17.84 6.11
CA VAL A 488 -2.28 17.34 7.32
C VAL A 488 -2.70 18.50 8.20
N HIS A 489 -3.99 18.54 8.53
CA HIS A 489 -4.56 19.44 9.51
C HIS A 489 -4.43 18.83 10.91
N MET A 490 -3.80 19.58 11.81
CA MET A 490 -3.56 19.22 13.20
C MET A 490 -4.51 20.03 14.07
N GLU A 491 -5.54 19.43 14.64
CA GLU A 491 -6.55 20.09 15.48
C GLU A 491 -6.38 19.72 16.96
N PRO A 492 -6.30 20.70 17.87
CA PRO A 492 -6.31 20.43 19.31
C PRO A 492 -7.74 20.22 19.82
N LEU A 493 -7.95 19.08 20.48
CA LEU A 493 -9.14 18.71 21.22
C LEU A 493 -8.86 18.84 22.72
N ILE A 494 -9.20 19.99 23.29
CA ILE A 494 -9.01 20.28 24.71
C ILE A 494 -10.06 19.51 25.51
N GLN A 495 -9.62 18.60 26.36
CA GLN A 495 -10.50 17.84 27.26
C GLN A 495 -10.87 18.68 28.51
N PRO A 496 -11.99 18.36 29.18
CA PRO A 496 -12.39 19.03 30.42
C PRO A 496 -11.35 18.94 31.56
N ASN A 497 -10.55 17.87 31.58
CA ASN A 497 -9.45 17.66 32.54
C ASN A 497 -8.19 18.49 32.21
N GLY A 498 -8.20 19.30 31.15
CA GLY A 498 -7.08 20.11 30.69
C GLY A 498 -6.05 19.37 29.82
N SER A 499 -6.22 18.08 29.54
CA SER A 499 -5.36 17.36 28.59
C SER A 499 -5.69 17.77 27.14
N VAL A 500 -4.68 17.78 26.27
CA VAL A 500 -4.83 18.14 24.87
C VAL A 500 -4.64 16.88 24.02
N ARG A 501 -5.72 16.43 23.40
CA ARG A 501 -5.64 15.43 22.32
C ARG A 501 -5.44 16.16 21.00
N TRP A 502 -4.70 15.56 20.09
CA TRP A 502 -4.50 16.10 18.75
C TRP A 502 -5.19 15.18 17.74
N ARG A 503 -6.10 15.75 16.96
CA ARG A 503 -6.69 15.09 15.80
C ARG A 503 -5.91 15.47 14.56
N LEU A 504 -5.40 14.46 13.86
CA LEU A 504 -4.72 14.57 12.59
C LEU A 504 -5.69 14.13 11.50
N SER A 505 -5.92 14.99 10.52
CA SER A 505 -6.78 14.69 9.38
C SER A 505 -6.17 15.26 8.12
N ARG A 506 -6.43 14.63 6.97
CA ARG A 506 -5.96 15.18 5.70
C ARG A 506 -6.63 16.52 5.41
N ALA A 507 -5.83 17.49 4.95
CA ALA A 507 -6.29 18.83 4.64
C ALA A 507 -7.12 18.84 3.34
N PRO A 508 -8.20 19.64 3.25
CA PRO A 508 -8.98 19.75 2.02
C PRO A 508 -8.14 20.16 0.80
N TYR A 509 -8.58 19.81 -0.41
CA TYR A 509 -7.92 20.25 -1.64
C TYR A 509 -7.97 21.77 -1.76
N GLU A 510 -6.86 22.37 -2.17
CA GLU A 510 -6.82 23.79 -2.53
C GLU A 510 -7.35 23.98 -3.96
N THR A 511 -7.99 25.10 -4.24
CA THR A 511 -8.62 25.39 -5.54
C THR A 511 -7.65 25.29 -6.73
N LYS A 512 -6.34 25.47 -6.49
CA LYS A 512 -5.29 25.43 -7.53
C LYS A 512 -4.62 24.07 -7.68
N THR A 513 -4.90 23.10 -6.81
CA THR A 513 -4.26 21.78 -6.86
C THR A 513 -5.07 20.80 -7.69
N PRO A 514 -4.43 20.01 -8.57
CA PRO A 514 -5.13 18.97 -9.32
C PRO A 514 -5.72 17.95 -8.34
N VAL A 515 -7.01 17.70 -8.51
CA VAL A 515 -7.77 16.77 -7.68
C VAL A 515 -7.56 15.34 -8.22
N PRO A 516 -7.39 14.31 -7.38
CA PRO A 516 -7.28 12.94 -7.83
C PRO A 516 -8.61 12.51 -8.47
N ASP A 517 -8.58 12.29 -9.77
CA ASP A 517 -9.69 11.82 -10.59
C ASP A 517 -9.27 10.53 -11.30
N LEU A 518 -9.93 9.43 -11.00
CA LEU A 518 -9.74 8.16 -11.69
C LEU A 518 -10.95 7.89 -12.57
N ARG A 519 -10.81 8.13 -13.88
CA ARG A 519 -11.85 7.86 -14.87
C ARG A 519 -11.67 6.51 -15.53
N ASN A 520 -12.79 5.85 -15.75
CA ASN A 520 -12.90 4.63 -16.51
C ASN A 520 -13.88 4.82 -17.66
N SER A 521 -13.50 4.32 -18.83
CA SER A 521 -14.33 4.31 -20.03
C SER A 521 -15.58 3.46 -19.82
N GLU A 522 -16.67 3.83 -20.47
CA GLU A 522 -17.87 3.00 -20.59
C GLU A 522 -17.60 1.64 -21.24
N ILE A 523 -18.56 0.73 -21.09
CA ILE A 523 -18.56 -0.52 -21.85
C ILE A 523 -18.93 -0.22 -23.30
N PRO A 524 -18.10 -0.64 -24.28
CA PRO A 524 -18.36 -0.39 -25.70
C PRO A 524 -19.75 -0.89 -26.10
N LEU A 525 -20.53 -0.04 -26.78
CA LEU A 525 -21.91 -0.33 -27.19
C LEU A 525 -22.02 -1.68 -27.90
N ARG A 526 -21.10 -1.98 -28.82
CA ARG A 526 -21.02 -3.27 -29.55
C ARG A 526 -21.08 -4.53 -28.67
N THR A 527 -20.63 -4.46 -27.42
CA THR A 527 -20.58 -5.62 -26.52
C THR A 527 -21.90 -5.88 -25.79
N ARG A 528 -22.76 -4.86 -25.72
CA ARG A 528 -24.04 -4.83 -24.99
C ARG A 528 -25.25 -4.59 -25.89
N LEU A 529 -25.03 -4.29 -27.16
CA LEU A 529 -26.06 -3.99 -28.15
C LEU A 529 -27.20 -5.02 -28.09
N LEU A 530 -28.41 -4.51 -27.81
CA LEU A 530 -29.66 -5.29 -27.80
C LEU A 530 -29.69 -6.48 -26.84
N LYS A 531 -28.78 -6.52 -25.86
CA LYS A 531 -28.84 -7.44 -24.73
C LYS A 531 -29.54 -6.79 -23.56
N GLU A 532 -30.18 -7.60 -22.74
CA GLU A 532 -30.75 -7.13 -21.49
C GLU A 532 -29.66 -6.58 -20.54
N PRO A 533 -29.92 -5.51 -19.78
CA PRO A 533 -28.98 -4.93 -18.81
C PRO A 533 -28.35 -5.97 -17.86
N SER A 534 -29.11 -7.02 -17.50
CA SER A 534 -28.63 -8.12 -16.65
C SER A 534 -27.51 -8.95 -17.30
N GLU A 535 -27.47 -9.03 -18.62
CA GLU A 535 -26.55 -9.86 -19.42
C GLU A 535 -25.28 -9.12 -19.84
N TRP A 536 -25.18 -7.83 -19.54
CA TRP A 536 -24.00 -7.05 -19.92
C TRP A 536 -22.74 -7.54 -19.21
N PRO A 537 -21.62 -7.70 -19.93
CA PRO A 537 -20.41 -8.26 -19.36
C PRO A 537 -19.83 -7.33 -18.30
N ILE A 538 -19.43 -7.88 -17.16
CA ILE A 538 -18.69 -7.12 -16.16
C ILE A 538 -17.21 -7.14 -16.54
N GLU A 539 -16.62 -5.97 -16.75
CA GLU A 539 -15.18 -5.89 -17.01
C GLU A 539 -14.37 -6.51 -15.86
N GLY A 540 -13.23 -7.10 -16.18
CA GLY A 540 -12.27 -7.53 -15.16
C GLY A 540 -11.82 -6.36 -14.28
N TRP A 541 -11.30 -6.66 -13.09
CA TRP A 541 -10.72 -5.64 -12.21
C TRP A 541 -9.63 -4.83 -12.93
N LYS A 542 -9.80 -3.51 -12.97
CA LYS A 542 -8.74 -2.63 -13.46
C LYS A 542 -7.57 -2.60 -12.48
N LYS A 543 -6.43 -2.12 -12.96
CA LYS A 543 -5.20 -1.99 -12.15
C LYS A 543 -5.47 -1.06 -10.96
N TRP A 544 -4.97 -1.46 -9.79
CA TRP A 544 -4.90 -0.61 -8.60
C TRP A 544 -4.17 0.71 -8.90
N LYS A 545 -4.68 1.80 -8.34
CA LYS A 545 -4.03 3.12 -8.35
C LYS A 545 -4.05 3.72 -6.96
N LEU A 546 -3.02 4.49 -6.63
CA LEU A 546 -2.94 5.22 -5.38
C LEU A 546 -3.74 6.52 -5.49
N TRP A 547 -4.87 6.58 -4.81
CA TRP A 547 -5.79 7.72 -4.78
C TRP A 547 -5.49 8.60 -3.56
N ASP A 548 -5.25 9.89 -3.81
CA ASP A 548 -4.93 10.91 -2.80
C ASP A 548 -3.71 10.59 -1.91
N GLY A 549 -2.87 9.61 -2.27
CA GLY A 549 -1.71 9.17 -1.48
C GLY A 549 -2.02 8.34 -0.23
N ARG A 550 -3.31 8.12 0.08
CA ARG A 550 -3.78 7.37 1.26
C ARG A 550 -4.46 6.05 0.92
N TYR A 551 -5.19 6.01 -0.20
CA TYR A 551 -6.05 4.87 -0.53
C TYR A 551 -5.63 4.22 -1.83
N TRP A 552 -5.32 2.93 -1.81
CA TRP A 552 -5.31 2.13 -3.02
C TRP A 552 -6.76 1.88 -3.45
N VAL A 553 -7.08 2.22 -4.70
CA VAL A 553 -8.40 2.00 -5.28
C VAL A 553 -8.31 1.21 -6.57
N ARG A 554 -9.28 0.33 -6.78
CA ARG A 554 -9.55 -0.28 -8.08
C ARG A 554 -11.05 -0.41 -8.29
N LEU A 555 -11.43 -0.50 -9.55
CA LEU A 555 -12.82 -0.46 -9.97
C LEU A 555 -13.04 -1.47 -11.09
N ARG A 556 -14.21 -2.10 -11.07
CA ARG A 556 -14.79 -2.84 -12.19
C ARG A 556 -16.25 -2.42 -12.33
N HIS A 557 -16.74 -2.30 -13.55
CA HIS A 557 -18.13 -1.92 -13.78
C HIS A 557 -18.67 -2.56 -15.06
N ARG A 558 -20.00 -2.50 -15.16
CA ARG A 558 -20.76 -2.72 -16.39
C ARG A 558 -21.65 -1.55 -16.78
N SER A 559 -21.34 -0.36 -16.24
CA SER A 559 -22.05 0.88 -16.54
C SER A 559 -22.01 1.20 -18.04
N PRO A 560 -23.15 1.64 -18.63
CA PRO A 560 -23.20 2.13 -20.00
C PRO A 560 -22.56 3.51 -20.15
N CYS A 561 -22.31 4.20 -19.04
CA CYS A 561 -21.64 5.50 -19.00
C CYS A 561 -20.26 5.39 -18.33
N PRO A 562 -19.35 6.34 -18.59
CA PRO A 562 -18.08 6.44 -17.89
C PRO A 562 -18.30 6.55 -16.37
N VAL A 563 -17.42 5.90 -15.61
CA VAL A 563 -17.44 5.90 -14.14
C VAL A 563 -16.15 6.53 -13.65
N ARG A 564 -16.22 7.41 -12.65
CA ARG A 564 -15.06 8.06 -12.06
C ARG A 564 -15.02 7.97 -10.53
N ILE A 565 -13.82 7.90 -9.97
CA ILE A 565 -13.57 8.06 -8.53
C ILE A 565 -12.94 9.42 -8.31
N ALA A 566 -13.68 10.31 -7.65
CA ALA A 566 -13.25 11.66 -7.31
C ALA A 566 -13.61 11.96 -5.85
N PRO A 567 -13.13 13.05 -5.25
CA PRO A 567 -13.50 13.37 -3.88
C PRO A 567 -14.99 13.63 -3.77
N PHE A 568 -15.54 13.36 -2.59
CA PHE A 568 -16.94 13.70 -2.30
C PHE A 568 -17.17 15.21 -2.45
N GLU A 569 -18.18 15.60 -3.21
CA GLU A 569 -18.56 16.99 -3.45
C GLU A 569 -19.94 17.30 -2.85
N ALA A 570 -20.12 18.52 -2.33
CA ALA A 570 -21.37 18.93 -1.70
C ALA A 570 -22.56 18.97 -2.67
N VAL A 571 -22.30 19.19 -3.96
CA VAL A 571 -23.33 19.34 -5.00
C VAL A 571 -24.20 18.07 -5.10
N TYR A 572 -23.57 16.90 -5.06
CA TYR A 572 -24.27 15.61 -5.19
C TYR A 572 -24.85 15.06 -3.88
N GLN A 573 -24.65 15.76 -2.76
CA GLN A 573 -25.08 15.28 -1.45
C GLN A 573 -26.61 15.18 -1.34
N LYS A 574 -27.35 16.12 -1.93
CA LYS A 574 -28.82 16.16 -1.86
C LYS A 574 -29.41 14.96 -2.59
N ASP A 575 -29.03 14.78 -3.85
CA ASP A 575 -29.57 13.73 -4.72
C ASP A 575 -29.18 12.34 -4.22
N PHE A 576 -27.94 12.16 -3.74
CA PHE A 576 -27.51 10.90 -3.15
C PHE A 576 -28.27 10.57 -1.87
N ARG A 577 -28.52 11.56 -1.01
CA ARG A 577 -29.34 11.36 0.20
C ARG A 577 -30.77 10.94 -0.16
N GLU A 578 -31.35 11.51 -1.20
CA GLU A 578 -32.70 11.17 -1.66
C GLU A 578 -32.74 9.76 -2.28
N GLY A 579 -31.73 9.39 -3.09
CA GLY A 579 -31.64 8.06 -3.68
C GLY A 579 -31.40 6.91 -2.68
N LEU A 580 -30.84 7.19 -1.50
CA LEU A 580 -30.70 6.20 -0.43
C LEU A 580 -32.04 5.80 0.24
N LEU A 581 -33.13 6.53 -0.02
CA LEU A 581 -34.41 6.44 0.72
C LEU A 581 -35.46 5.50 0.11
N LEU A 582 -35.20 4.88 -1.04
CA LEU A 582 -36.16 4.04 -1.79
C LEU A 582 -36.50 2.67 -1.13
N GLY A 583 -36.41 2.55 0.20
CA GLY A 583 -36.88 1.37 0.95
C GLY A 583 -37.31 1.75 2.37
N GLU A 584 -38.50 1.30 2.76
CA GLU A 584 -39.30 1.80 3.90
C GLU A 584 -38.55 2.22 5.19
N LYS A 585 -39.22 3.19 5.86
CA LYS A 585 -39.02 3.82 7.17
C LYS A 585 -38.16 5.10 7.22
N VAL A 586 -38.87 6.14 7.64
CA VAL A 586 -38.54 7.56 7.95
C VAL A 586 -37.24 7.79 8.75
N LYS A 587 -36.61 6.76 9.34
CA LYS A 587 -35.35 6.87 10.10
C LYS A 587 -34.07 6.94 9.23
N LYS A 588 -34.15 6.73 7.92
CA LYS A 588 -32.98 6.77 7.01
C LYS A 588 -32.61 8.16 6.46
N LYS A 589 -33.47 9.18 6.60
CA LYS A 589 -33.25 10.55 6.06
C LYS A 589 -32.01 11.23 6.62
N GLU A 590 -31.62 10.85 7.84
CA GLU A 590 -30.44 11.38 8.50
C GLU A 590 -29.22 10.47 8.42
N LEU A 591 -29.34 9.27 7.79
CA LEU A 591 -28.26 8.28 7.78
C LEU A 591 -26.96 8.87 7.21
N LEU A 592 -27.00 9.40 5.98
CA LEU A 592 -25.82 10.01 5.35
C LEU A 592 -25.25 11.16 6.21
N THR A 593 -26.12 12.04 6.70
CA THR A 593 -25.72 13.20 7.50
C THR A 593 -25.08 12.78 8.83
N ASN A 594 -25.63 11.79 9.50
CA ASN A 594 -25.14 11.28 10.78
C ASN A 594 -23.84 10.49 10.60
N MET A 595 -23.74 9.70 9.53
CA MET A 595 -22.51 8.99 9.14
C MET A 595 -21.37 9.97 8.82
N LEU A 596 -21.64 11.00 8.01
CA LEU A 596 -20.66 12.05 7.71
C LEU A 596 -20.27 12.84 8.96
N LYS A 597 -21.22 13.20 9.83
CA LYS A 597 -20.91 13.87 11.10
C LYS A 597 -20.06 13.03 12.02
N PHE A 598 -20.30 11.71 12.07
CA PHE A 598 -19.61 10.80 12.97
C PHE A 598 -18.22 10.39 12.45
N TYR A 599 -18.13 9.89 11.20
CA TYR A 599 -16.89 9.34 10.65
C TYR A 599 -16.01 10.38 9.93
N ALA A 600 -16.59 11.43 9.35
CA ALA A 600 -15.85 12.42 8.55
C ALA A 600 -16.34 13.86 8.80
N PRO A 601 -16.21 14.38 10.04
CA PRO A 601 -16.73 15.69 10.40
C PRO A 601 -16.04 16.83 9.63
N GLY A 602 -16.73 17.98 9.57
CA GLY A 602 -16.15 19.21 9.01
C GLY A 602 -15.76 19.09 7.55
N ARG A 603 -14.55 19.56 7.20
CA ARG A 603 -14.07 19.56 5.81
C ARG A 603 -13.47 18.22 5.36
N ILE A 604 -13.31 17.26 6.27
CA ILE A 604 -12.68 15.96 6.01
C ILE A 604 -13.52 15.13 5.05
N ARG A 605 -14.86 15.24 5.09
CA ARG A 605 -15.75 14.54 4.16
C ARG A 605 -15.44 14.78 2.69
N TYR A 606 -14.94 15.98 2.32
CA TYR A 606 -14.56 16.30 0.94
C TYR A 606 -13.21 15.71 0.52
N THR A 607 -12.63 14.85 1.37
CA THR A 607 -11.40 14.09 1.10
C THR A 607 -11.68 12.59 0.96
N LEU A 608 -12.94 12.17 1.12
CA LEU A 608 -13.35 10.78 0.97
C LEU A 608 -13.46 10.42 -0.52
N PRO A 609 -13.04 9.21 -0.93
CA PRO A 609 -13.27 8.74 -2.28
C PRO A 609 -14.76 8.51 -2.50
N ALA A 610 -15.30 9.06 -3.58
CA ALA A 610 -16.68 8.94 -4.01
C ALA A 610 -16.73 8.43 -5.45
N VAL A 611 -17.67 7.53 -5.72
CA VAL A 611 -17.85 6.92 -7.04
C VAL A 611 -18.98 7.63 -7.77
N TYR A 612 -18.67 8.22 -8.92
CA TYR A 612 -19.61 8.92 -9.78
C TYR A 612 -19.76 8.19 -11.10
N ALA A 613 -20.94 8.26 -11.70
CA ALA A 613 -21.13 8.00 -13.12
C ALA A 613 -21.40 9.31 -13.85
N ASP A 614 -21.02 9.40 -15.12
CA ASP A 614 -21.20 10.63 -15.90
C ASP A 614 -22.65 10.91 -16.30
N ALA A 615 -23.57 9.96 -16.10
CA ALA A 615 -25.01 10.15 -16.27
C ALA A 615 -25.84 9.29 -15.30
N ASP A 616 -27.13 9.59 -15.18
CA ASP A 616 -28.08 8.81 -14.37
C ASP A 616 -28.61 7.57 -15.10
N PHE A 617 -27.74 6.58 -15.29
CA PHE A 617 -28.14 5.32 -15.92
C PHE A 617 -29.02 4.45 -15.00
N LEU A 618 -28.92 4.61 -13.67
CA LEU A 618 -29.66 3.75 -12.73
C LEU A 618 -31.17 3.99 -12.79
N SER A 619 -31.62 5.22 -13.04
CA SER A 619 -33.04 5.49 -13.23
C SER A 619 -33.57 4.89 -14.53
N ILE A 620 -32.77 4.92 -15.60
CA ILE A 620 -33.14 4.39 -16.92
C ILE A 620 -33.27 2.86 -16.85
N ILE A 621 -32.28 2.19 -16.25
CA ILE A 621 -32.24 0.73 -16.16
C ILE A 621 -33.30 0.17 -15.22
N ASN A 622 -33.62 0.88 -14.14
CA ASN A 622 -34.67 0.45 -13.21
C ASN A 622 -36.08 0.89 -13.65
N SER A 623 -36.23 1.46 -14.85
CA SER A 623 -37.55 1.71 -15.41
C SER A 623 -38.21 0.37 -15.79
N ASN A 624 -39.54 0.26 -15.68
CA ASN A 624 -40.27 -0.97 -16.04
C ASN A 624 -40.37 -1.18 -17.57
N GLU A 625 -39.63 -0.41 -18.36
CA GLU A 625 -39.64 -0.42 -19.83
C GLU A 625 -38.39 -1.13 -20.37
N SER A 626 -38.48 -1.69 -21.58
CA SER A 626 -37.30 -2.23 -22.27
C SER A 626 -36.26 -1.14 -22.44
N TYR A 627 -35.01 -1.41 -22.05
CA TYR A 627 -33.92 -0.43 -22.12
C TYR A 627 -33.67 0.03 -23.57
N TRP A 628 -33.82 -0.85 -24.56
CA TRP A 628 -33.52 -0.53 -25.96
C TRP A 628 -34.78 -0.10 -26.72
N PRO A 629 -34.75 1.04 -27.45
CA PRO A 629 -35.81 1.36 -28.40
C PRO A 629 -35.76 0.38 -29.58
N PRO A 630 -36.87 0.17 -30.30
CA PRO A 630 -36.89 -0.69 -31.47
C PRO A 630 -35.95 -0.17 -32.57
N PRO A 631 -35.24 -1.05 -33.31
CA PRO A 631 -34.40 -0.64 -34.44
C PRO A 631 -35.19 0.14 -35.51
N PRO A 632 -34.53 1.00 -36.31
CA PRO A 632 -35.14 1.68 -37.43
C PRO A 632 -35.89 0.74 -38.38
N GLU A 633 -36.99 1.21 -38.97
CA GLU A 633 -37.89 0.40 -39.79
C GLU A 633 -37.19 -0.31 -40.96
N HIS A 634 -36.30 0.39 -41.67
CA HIS A 634 -35.51 -0.19 -42.77
C HIS A 634 -34.57 -1.31 -42.31
N MET A 635 -34.03 -1.23 -41.07
CA MET A 635 -33.19 -2.29 -40.48
C MET A 635 -34.03 -3.50 -40.08
N ARG A 636 -35.25 -3.29 -39.58
CA ARG A 636 -36.18 -4.38 -39.24
C ARG A 636 -36.66 -5.14 -40.48
N ARG A 637 -36.95 -4.42 -41.59
CA ARG A 637 -37.25 -5.03 -42.89
C ARG A 637 -36.07 -5.85 -43.43
N ALA A 638 -34.87 -5.27 -43.41
CA ALA A 638 -33.64 -5.95 -43.86
C ALA A 638 -33.36 -7.22 -43.04
N ALA A 639 -33.52 -7.16 -41.71
CA ALA A 639 -33.32 -8.33 -40.83
C ALA A 639 -34.38 -9.43 -41.01
N ALA A 640 -35.59 -9.06 -41.44
CA ALA A 640 -36.68 -9.96 -41.77
C ALA A 640 -36.64 -10.51 -43.20
N GLY A 641 -35.66 -10.11 -44.03
CA GLY A 641 -35.55 -10.53 -45.42
C GLY A 641 -36.62 -9.93 -46.35
N ILE A 642 -37.27 -8.84 -45.94
CA ILE A 642 -38.30 -8.15 -46.72
C ILE A 642 -37.61 -7.18 -47.71
N ALA A 643 -37.94 -7.28 -49.00
CA ALA A 643 -37.39 -6.41 -50.03
C ALA A 643 -37.86 -4.95 -49.83
N GLU A 644 -37.04 -3.96 -50.20
CA GLU A 644 -37.36 -2.53 -50.02
C GLU A 644 -38.67 -2.11 -50.73
N ASP A 645 -39.04 -2.82 -51.79
CA ASP A 645 -40.23 -2.57 -52.62
C ASP A 645 -41.50 -3.29 -52.13
N ASP A 646 -41.41 -4.12 -51.08
CA ASP A 646 -42.55 -4.88 -50.54
C ASP A 646 -43.19 -4.13 -49.36
N HIS A 647 -44.25 -3.35 -49.67
CA HIS A 647 -44.98 -2.53 -48.71
C HIS A 647 -46.13 -3.25 -48.00
N ASP A 648 -46.54 -4.43 -48.49
CA ASP A 648 -47.72 -5.15 -47.97
C ASP A 648 -47.37 -6.16 -46.86
N THR A 649 -46.10 -6.54 -46.72
CA THR A 649 -45.65 -7.49 -45.70
C THR A 649 -45.56 -6.83 -44.30
N PRO A 650 -46.22 -7.38 -43.27
CA PRO A 650 -46.22 -6.81 -41.92
C PRO A 650 -44.83 -6.87 -41.29
N ILE A 651 -44.38 -5.74 -40.75
CA ILE A 651 -43.05 -5.59 -40.15
C ILE A 651 -43.05 -6.20 -38.75
N PRO A 652 -42.10 -7.09 -38.40
CA PRO A 652 -41.99 -7.61 -37.05
C PRO A 652 -41.70 -6.48 -36.04
N GLU A 653 -42.48 -6.45 -34.95
CA GLU A 653 -42.28 -5.48 -33.85
C GLU A 653 -41.00 -5.77 -33.06
N THR A 654 -40.60 -7.04 -32.96
CA THR A 654 -39.40 -7.50 -32.25
C THR A 654 -38.50 -8.31 -33.16
N VAL A 655 -37.23 -7.93 -33.28
CA VAL A 655 -36.19 -8.67 -34.03
C VAL A 655 -35.10 -9.08 -33.05
N THR A 656 -34.68 -10.35 -33.09
CA THR A 656 -33.64 -10.86 -32.18
C THR A 656 -32.24 -10.36 -32.57
N THR A 657 -31.32 -10.33 -31.61
CA THR A 657 -29.90 -9.96 -31.82
C THR A 657 -29.22 -10.84 -32.86
N GLU A 658 -29.55 -12.12 -32.89
CA GLU A 658 -28.96 -13.12 -33.80
C GLU A 658 -29.41 -12.84 -35.24
N GLN A 659 -30.71 -12.56 -35.46
CA GLN A 659 -31.26 -12.17 -36.76
C GLN A 659 -30.66 -10.86 -37.30
N LEU A 660 -30.39 -9.88 -36.43
CA LEU A 660 -29.75 -8.63 -36.84
C LEU A 660 -28.26 -8.80 -37.18
N GLN A 661 -27.56 -9.74 -36.54
CA GLN A 661 -26.13 -9.98 -36.80
C GLN A 661 -25.89 -10.84 -38.04
N GLU A 662 -26.78 -11.79 -38.33
CA GLU A 662 -26.66 -12.69 -39.48
C GLU A 662 -27.13 -12.04 -40.80
N SER A 663 -28.14 -11.18 -40.74
CA SER A 663 -28.78 -10.62 -41.95
C SER A 663 -28.26 -9.23 -42.37
N LEU A 664 -27.63 -8.46 -41.47
CA LEU A 664 -27.17 -7.09 -41.79
C LEU A 664 -25.75 -7.06 -42.34
N THR A 665 -25.52 -6.18 -43.31
CA THR A 665 -24.18 -5.88 -43.83
C THR A 665 -23.33 -5.09 -42.82
N LYS A 666 -22.00 -5.11 -42.99
CA LYS A 666 -21.07 -4.36 -42.13
C LYS A 666 -21.37 -2.85 -42.07
N GLY A 667 -21.87 -2.26 -43.15
CA GLY A 667 -22.28 -0.84 -43.21
C GLY A 667 -23.54 -0.59 -42.37
N GLN A 668 -24.55 -1.44 -42.51
CA GLN A 668 -25.79 -1.34 -41.75
C GLN A 668 -25.58 -1.54 -40.24
N ILE A 669 -24.63 -2.39 -39.84
CA ILE A 669 -24.25 -2.54 -38.43
C ILE A 669 -23.64 -1.25 -37.86
N LEU A 670 -22.84 -0.52 -38.64
CA LEU A 670 -22.28 0.76 -38.21
C LEU A 670 -23.36 1.85 -38.08
N ASP A 671 -24.33 1.87 -38.99
CA ASP A 671 -25.48 2.79 -38.92
C ASP A 671 -26.38 2.48 -37.72
N LEU A 672 -26.59 1.20 -37.41
CA LEU A 672 -27.32 0.77 -36.22
C LEU A 672 -26.60 1.18 -34.93
N LEU A 673 -25.27 1.02 -34.88
CA LEU A 673 -24.46 1.50 -33.74
C LEU A 673 -24.57 3.02 -33.59
N SER A 674 -24.43 3.77 -34.68
CA SER A 674 -24.57 5.24 -34.69
C SER A 674 -25.96 5.70 -34.23
N PHE A 675 -27.03 4.99 -34.59
CA PHE A 675 -28.38 5.25 -34.12
C PHE A 675 -28.50 5.10 -32.60
N TYR A 676 -28.04 3.98 -32.05
CA TYR A 676 -28.10 3.73 -30.60
C TYR A 676 -27.16 4.62 -29.80
N GLU A 677 -25.97 4.98 -30.33
CA GLU A 677 -25.09 5.97 -29.70
C GLU A 677 -25.80 7.32 -29.55
N LYS A 678 -26.43 7.82 -30.63
CA LYS A 678 -27.20 9.07 -30.60
C LYS A 678 -28.41 8.99 -29.68
N TRP A 679 -29.09 7.84 -29.65
CA TRP A 679 -30.22 7.63 -28.74
C TRP A 679 -29.76 7.70 -27.28
N GLU A 680 -28.68 7.02 -26.91
CA GLU A 680 -28.13 7.08 -25.55
C GLU A 680 -27.66 8.48 -25.17
N GLU A 681 -26.93 9.16 -26.06
CA GLU A 681 -26.56 10.57 -25.87
C GLU A 681 -27.80 11.45 -25.63
N SER A 682 -28.92 11.17 -26.32
CA SER A 682 -30.18 11.90 -26.11
C SER A 682 -30.83 11.62 -24.76
N GLN A 683 -30.78 10.38 -24.26
CA GLN A 683 -31.32 10.02 -22.95
C GLN A 683 -30.53 10.68 -21.82
N TYR A 684 -29.20 10.71 -21.94
CA TYR A 684 -28.31 11.24 -20.91
C TYR A 684 -28.20 12.77 -20.92
N ASN A 685 -28.45 13.44 -22.05
CA ASN A 685 -28.40 14.91 -22.18
C ASN A 685 -29.69 15.65 -21.79
N THR A 686 -30.67 14.99 -21.17
CA THR A 686 -31.98 15.61 -20.84
C THR A 686 -31.94 16.69 -19.74
N SER A 687 -30.76 17.16 -19.31
CA SER A 687 -30.60 18.27 -18.35
C SER A 687 -30.10 19.58 -19.00
N ASN A 688 -31.07 20.36 -19.49
CA ASN A 688 -31.17 21.82 -19.41
C ASN A 688 -30.05 22.70 -20.05
N PRO A 689 -30.33 23.50 -21.12
CA PRO A 689 -29.35 24.39 -21.75
C PRO A 689 -28.89 25.58 -20.90
N SER A 690 -29.42 25.75 -19.68
CA SER A 690 -29.24 26.94 -18.84
C SER A 690 -28.30 26.76 -17.63
N HIS A 691 -27.78 25.55 -17.37
CA HIS A 691 -26.79 25.33 -16.31
C HIS A 691 -25.52 24.67 -16.84
N GLN A 692 -24.40 25.39 -16.71
CA GLN A 692 -23.04 24.90 -16.96
C GLN A 692 -22.79 23.61 -16.17
N ARG A 693 -22.64 22.49 -16.89
CA ARG A 693 -22.16 21.16 -16.45
C ARG A 693 -22.64 20.70 -15.07
N ASN A 694 -23.56 19.75 -15.01
CA ASN A 694 -23.38 18.57 -14.16
C ASN A 694 -24.26 17.39 -14.60
N PRO A 695 -23.77 16.55 -15.54
CA PRO A 695 -24.45 15.30 -15.90
C PRO A 695 -24.13 14.16 -14.91
N SER A 696 -23.09 14.27 -14.07
CA SER A 696 -22.64 13.15 -13.24
C SER A 696 -23.56 12.86 -12.04
N LYS A 697 -23.74 11.59 -11.68
CA LYS A 697 -24.50 11.12 -10.51
C LYS A 697 -23.59 10.41 -9.50
N LEU A 698 -23.73 10.73 -8.21
CA LEU A 698 -23.03 10.04 -7.12
C LEU A 698 -23.68 8.67 -6.85
N LEU A 699 -22.91 7.60 -7.02
CA LEU A 699 -23.36 6.22 -6.85
C LEU A 699 -23.03 5.65 -5.48
N ALA A 700 -21.83 5.93 -4.94
CA ALA A 700 -21.36 5.31 -3.70
C ALA A 700 -20.27 6.12 -2.97
N LEU A 701 -20.22 5.93 -1.64
CA LEU A 701 -19.13 6.30 -0.74
C LEU A 701 -18.51 5.01 -0.17
N PRO A 702 -17.53 4.40 -0.87
CA PRO A 702 -17.01 3.08 -0.53
C PRO A 702 -16.40 3.00 0.88
N THR A 703 -15.70 4.03 1.35
CA THR A 703 -15.09 4.03 2.70
C THR A 703 -16.10 4.11 3.83
N LEU A 704 -17.33 4.54 3.56
CA LEU A 704 -18.44 4.56 4.52
C LEU A 704 -19.41 3.40 4.31
N GLY A 705 -19.19 2.55 3.30
CA GLY A 705 -20.08 1.46 2.94
C GLY A 705 -21.48 1.93 2.52
N LEU A 706 -21.60 3.11 1.90
CA LEU A 706 -22.88 3.64 1.41
C LEU A 706 -22.92 3.54 -0.12
N SER A 707 -24.05 3.09 -0.67
CA SER A 707 -24.35 3.19 -2.10
C SER A 707 -25.83 3.39 -2.36
N LEU A 708 -26.16 3.85 -3.55
CA LEU A 708 -27.51 3.73 -4.07
C LEU A 708 -27.94 2.25 -4.19
N PRO A 709 -29.23 1.92 -3.99
CA PRO A 709 -29.76 0.59 -4.24
C PRO A 709 -29.47 0.13 -5.68
N GLY A 710 -29.11 -1.14 -5.87
CA GLY A 710 -28.75 -1.70 -7.18
C GLY A 710 -27.39 -1.27 -7.74
N ALA A 711 -26.78 -0.17 -7.26
CA ALA A 711 -25.51 0.33 -7.81
C ALA A 711 -24.36 -0.68 -7.76
N TYR A 712 -24.34 -1.59 -6.77
CA TYR A 712 -23.30 -2.62 -6.63
C TYR A 712 -23.32 -3.69 -7.72
N ASP A 713 -24.48 -3.94 -8.31
CA ASP A 713 -24.59 -4.88 -9.41
C ASP A 713 -23.99 -4.29 -10.70
N TRP A 714 -23.78 -2.98 -10.72
CA TRP A 714 -23.29 -2.22 -11.86
C TRP A 714 -21.85 -1.75 -11.70
N VAL A 715 -21.49 -1.28 -10.51
CA VAL A 715 -20.18 -0.69 -10.21
C VAL A 715 -19.66 -1.24 -8.90
N GLN A 716 -18.46 -1.81 -8.94
CA GLN A 716 -17.78 -2.32 -7.77
C GLN A 716 -16.43 -1.65 -7.61
N CYS A 717 -16.20 -1.15 -6.40
CA CYS A 717 -14.97 -0.46 -6.02
C CYS A 717 -14.37 -1.14 -4.80
N GLU A 718 -13.08 -1.45 -4.88
CA GLU A 718 -12.31 -1.88 -3.72
C GLU A 718 -11.39 -0.74 -3.30
N VAL A 719 -11.35 -0.49 -1.99
CA VAL A 719 -10.54 0.56 -1.37
C VAL A 719 -9.74 -0.07 -0.25
N ARG A 720 -8.44 0.20 -0.22
CA ARG A 720 -7.52 -0.22 0.84
C ARG A 720 -6.66 0.95 1.28
N TYR A 721 -6.30 1.00 2.55
CA TYR A 721 -5.44 2.03 3.11
C TYR A 721 -3.98 1.68 2.83
N ARG A 722 -3.15 2.66 2.48
CA ARG A 722 -1.70 2.49 2.27
C ARG A 722 -1.03 1.93 3.53
N LYS A 723 0.07 1.19 3.36
CA LYS A 723 0.88 0.70 4.48
C LYS A 723 1.19 1.79 5.50
N MET A 724 0.78 1.55 6.74
CA MET A 724 1.03 2.41 7.89
C MET A 724 2.25 1.93 8.67
N ASP A 725 2.86 2.83 9.45
CA ASP A 725 3.93 2.46 10.39
C ASP A 725 3.35 1.55 11.49
N GLY A 726 3.47 0.23 11.28
CA GLY A 726 2.98 -0.77 12.22
C GLY A 726 3.64 -0.67 13.60
N ASP A 727 4.87 -0.15 13.71
CA ASP A 727 5.53 0.03 15.00
C ASP A 727 4.93 1.19 15.78
N LEU A 728 4.59 2.29 15.10
CA LEU A 728 3.85 3.40 15.68
C LEU A 728 2.52 2.93 16.26
N LEU A 729 1.78 2.12 15.49
CA LEU A 729 0.47 1.62 15.89
C LEU A 729 0.56 0.55 16.99
N ARG A 730 1.56 -0.34 16.94
CA ARG A 730 1.77 -1.38 17.95
C ARG A 730 2.21 -0.83 19.31
N ARG A 731 3.01 0.24 19.33
CA ARG A 731 3.56 0.82 20.57
C ARG A 731 2.70 1.95 21.13
N GLY A 732 2.02 2.70 20.28
CA GLY A 732 1.19 3.84 20.66
C GLY A 732 -0.25 3.48 21.05
N THR A 733 -0.65 2.20 20.99
CA THR A 733 -2.00 1.77 21.38
C THR A 733 -1.94 0.93 22.65
N THR A 734 -2.60 1.39 23.72
CA THR A 734 -2.94 0.55 24.89
C THR A 734 -4.11 -0.41 24.59
N TRP A 735 -4.75 -0.25 23.43
CA TRP A 735 -5.96 -0.97 23.01
C TRP A 735 -5.74 -1.73 21.69
N GLN A 736 -6.10 -3.02 21.69
CA GLN A 736 -6.29 -3.92 20.54
C GLN A 736 -5.08 -4.36 19.71
N ARG A 737 -4.27 -5.24 20.32
CA ARG A 737 -3.44 -6.24 19.59
C ARG A 737 -4.24 -7.18 18.66
N THR A 738 -5.57 -7.19 18.74
CA THR A 738 -6.45 -8.21 18.13
C THR A 738 -7.25 -7.77 16.90
N LYS A 739 -7.31 -6.46 16.57
CA LYS A 739 -8.12 -5.98 15.42
C LYS A 739 -7.36 -5.80 14.11
N PHE A 740 -6.05 -5.52 14.16
CA PHE A 740 -5.25 -5.27 12.96
C PHE A 740 -5.07 -6.51 12.05
N TRP A 741 -5.30 -7.70 12.58
CA TRP A 741 -4.98 -8.99 11.93
C TRP A 741 -6.16 -9.95 11.87
N ARG A 742 -7.41 -9.46 11.87
CA ARG A 742 -8.56 -10.34 11.58
C ARG A 742 -8.70 -10.52 10.07
N THR A 743 -7.99 -11.55 9.62
CA THR A 743 -8.03 -12.25 8.35
C THR A 743 -9.42 -12.34 7.71
N ARG A 744 -9.48 -11.89 6.45
CA ARG A 744 -10.09 -12.56 5.30
C ARG A 744 -11.14 -13.64 5.61
N ASP A 745 -12.36 -13.19 5.86
CA ASP A 745 -13.55 -13.83 5.28
C ASP A 745 -14.67 -12.80 5.12
N ARG A 746 -14.34 -11.79 4.31
CA ARG A 746 -15.23 -10.80 3.68
C ARG A 746 -14.32 -9.76 3.04
N GLY A 747 -14.00 -9.94 1.76
CA GLY A 747 -13.90 -8.75 0.92
C GLY A 747 -15.16 -7.92 1.18
N PHE A 748 -15.07 -6.59 1.06
CA PHE A 748 -16.21 -5.70 1.13
C PHE A 748 -17.20 -6.00 -0.02
N ARG A 749 -17.84 -7.17 -0.03
CA ARG A 749 -19.21 -7.29 -0.49
C ARG A 749 -19.96 -6.52 0.56
N LEU A 750 -20.59 -5.41 0.18
CA LEU A 750 -21.70 -4.95 1.01
C LEU A 750 -22.60 -6.15 1.14
N ARG A 751 -22.71 -6.62 2.38
CA ARG A 751 -23.63 -7.70 2.69
C ARG A 751 -24.95 -7.30 2.06
N ARG A 752 -25.51 -8.19 1.23
CA ARG A 752 -26.95 -8.42 1.20
C ARG A 752 -27.37 -8.54 2.66
N ARG A 753 -27.72 -7.42 3.30
CA ARG A 753 -28.63 -7.43 4.43
C ARG A 753 -29.99 -7.65 3.79
N GLU A 754 -30.21 -8.87 3.30
CA GLU A 754 -31.56 -9.37 3.11
C GLU A 754 -32.23 -9.24 4.46
N SER A 755 -33.36 -8.55 4.47
CA SER A 755 -34.11 -8.34 5.68
C SER A 755 -34.63 -9.70 6.17
N LEU A 756 -34.66 -9.94 7.48
CA LEU A 756 -35.29 -11.13 8.07
C LEU A 756 -36.79 -11.26 7.71
N LEU A 757 -37.39 -10.24 7.07
CA LEU A 757 -38.76 -10.21 6.59
C LEU A 757 -38.93 -10.93 5.24
N GLU A 758 -37.97 -10.81 4.32
CA GLU A 758 -38.01 -11.48 2.99
C GLU A 758 -37.80 -13.00 3.08
N ARG A 759 -37.21 -13.49 4.18
CA ARG A 759 -37.02 -14.92 4.43
C ARG A 759 -38.31 -15.70 4.68
N ARG A 760 -39.44 -15.01 4.93
CA ARG A 760 -40.77 -15.64 5.04
C ARG A 760 -41.45 -15.88 3.69
N GLU A 761 -41.06 -15.15 2.64
CA GLU A 761 -41.62 -15.34 1.29
C GLU A 761 -40.80 -16.34 0.45
N TYR A 762 -39.50 -16.47 0.72
CA TYR A 762 -38.62 -17.36 -0.05
C TYR A 762 -38.70 -18.85 0.35
N LEU A 763 -39.22 -19.16 1.55
CA LEU A 763 -39.58 -20.53 1.93
C LEU A 763 -41.03 -20.79 1.54
N GLY A 764 -41.24 -21.03 0.24
CA GLY A 764 -42.51 -21.47 -0.33
C GLY A 764 -42.96 -22.80 0.26
N LEU A 765 -43.58 -22.77 1.44
CA LEU A 765 -44.48 -23.80 1.91
C LEU A 765 -45.74 -23.72 1.03
N ARG A 766 -45.70 -24.47 -0.07
CA ARG A 766 -46.86 -24.81 -0.90
C ARG A 766 -48.05 -25.18 -0.01
N LYS A 767 -49.17 -24.49 -0.22
CA LYS A 767 -50.53 -24.96 0.08
C LYS A 767 -50.64 -26.43 -0.37
N LYS A 768 -50.73 -27.36 0.57
CA LYS A 768 -51.23 -28.71 0.27
C LYS A 768 -52.75 -28.62 0.18
N ARG A 769 -53.26 -29.18 -0.92
CA ARG A 769 -54.67 -29.33 -1.27
C ARG A 769 -55.42 -30.09 -0.17
N GLU A 770 -56.67 -29.68 -0.03
CA GLU A 770 -57.78 -30.42 0.56
C GLU A 770 -57.89 -31.80 -0.09
N GLU A 771 -57.89 -32.85 0.73
CA GLU A 771 -58.59 -34.10 0.47
C GLU A 771 -59.12 -34.61 1.81
N GLU A 772 -60.39 -34.97 1.79
CA GLU A 772 -61.27 -35.24 2.93
C GLU A 772 -61.13 -36.68 3.48
N VAL A 773 -60.96 -36.77 4.81
CA VAL A 773 -61.68 -37.67 5.76
C VAL A 773 -61.29 -39.18 5.78
N PRO A 774 -61.41 -39.95 6.90
CA PRO A 774 -61.78 -39.63 8.29
C PRO A 774 -60.76 -40.03 9.38
N VAL A 775 -61.03 -39.46 10.55
CA VAL A 775 -60.58 -39.76 11.91
C VAL A 775 -60.71 -41.25 12.29
N THR A 776 -59.69 -41.79 12.97
CA THR A 776 -59.90 -42.76 14.07
C THR A 776 -58.86 -42.59 15.17
N ILE A 777 -59.39 -42.70 16.38
CA ILE A 777 -58.80 -42.47 17.69
C ILE A 777 -57.98 -43.71 18.12
N ALA A 778 -56.94 -43.47 18.93
CA ALA A 778 -56.52 -44.28 20.08
C ALA A 778 -55.02 -44.65 20.10
N ASP A 779 -54.37 -44.17 21.16
CA ASP A 779 -53.56 -44.96 22.09
C ASP A 779 -52.22 -45.58 21.65
N THR A 780 -51.22 -45.19 22.46
CA THR A 780 -50.29 -46.07 23.20
C THR A 780 -48.94 -46.53 22.61
N PHE A 781 -47.91 -46.34 23.45
CA PHE A 781 -46.58 -46.99 23.54
C PHE A 781 -45.66 -46.89 22.31
N GLY A 782 -44.35 -46.63 22.37
CA GLY A 782 -43.32 -46.90 23.37
C GLY A 782 -42.15 -47.57 22.64
N ASN A 783 -40.91 -47.16 22.93
CA ASN A 783 -39.61 -47.74 22.50
C ASN A 783 -39.30 -47.60 21.00
N GLU A 784 -38.07 -47.34 20.54
CA GLU A 784 -36.71 -47.43 21.09
C GLU A 784 -35.80 -46.44 20.35
#